data_AF-A0A672GTS2-F1
#
_entry.id   AF-A0A672GTS2-F1
#
_cell.length_a   1.000
_cell.length_b   1.000
_cell.length_c   1.000
_cell.angle_alpha   90.00
_cell.angle_beta   90.00
_cell.angle_gamma   90.00
#
_symmetry.space_group_name_H-M   'P 1'
#
loop_
_entity.id
_entity.type
_entity.pdbx_description
1 polymer ?
#
loop_
_entity_poly.entity_id
_entity_poly.type
_entity_poly.pdbx_seq_one_letter_code
_entity_poly.pdbx_strand_id
1 'polypeptide(L)'
;MCHIPVFCWITATVLEKVLKSREGGELPKTLTQMYIHHLVVQAKVKTVKYDGGAATDPHWSPESREMMESLGKLAFEELQKGNLIFYEPDLTECGIDLRAASVYSGMLTQIFREESSLYQDKVFCFIHLSLQEFLAALHVHQTFMKSGINLLEEQQKTSLWSKVLKTKPTLHLLHQRAVDEALKSPNGHLDLFLRFLLGLSLPANQSLLRGLLTQTGSSSQTNQKTVQYIKEKLSESLSAERSINLFHCLNELNDGSLVEEIQQSLRSGRLSTEELSPAQWSALVFILLSSEEDLKEFDLKKYSASEEALLKLLPVVKASSKALLSSCGLSERSCGALSSVLSSQSSSLTHLDLSNNDLQDSGVKLLSSGLESPHCKLEDLPSSCLSGCLVSEEGCASLVSAVSSKSSHLRELDLSYNHPGASGVEKLFAAVEDPQCSLDTLSCGLSERSCGALSSVLSSQSSSLTHLDLSNNKLQDSGVKLLSSGLESPHCKLEALSLSGCLVSEEGCASLVSAVSSKSSHLRELDLSYNHPGASGVEKLFAAVEDPQCSLDTLRLSSCGLSERSCGALSSVLSSQSSSLTHLDLSNNQLQDSGVKLLSSGLESPHCKLEALSSCGLSERSCGALSSVLSSQSSSLTHLDLSNNELQDSGVKLLSSGLESPHCKLEALSLSGCLVSEEGCASLVSAVSSKSSHLRELDLSYNHPGASGVEKLFAAVEDPQCSLDTLRYGHTAGAPHGH
;
A
#
# COMPACT_ATOMS: atom_id res chain seq x y z
N MET A 1 3.94 15.25 15.00
CA MET A 1 3.17 16.04 16.00
C MET A 1 2.46 17.26 15.43
N CYS A 2 2.94 17.90 14.34
CA CYS A 2 2.27 19.06 13.74
C CYS A 2 0.89 18.79 13.09
N HIS A 3 0.37 17.56 13.16
CA HIS A 3 -1.05 17.31 12.87
C HIS A 3 -1.96 17.77 14.02
N ILE A 4 -1.41 18.01 15.23
CA ILE A 4 -2.14 18.56 16.38
C ILE A 4 -1.91 20.09 16.43
N PRO A 5 -2.97 20.93 16.41
CA PRO A 5 -2.85 22.38 16.32
C PRO A 5 -1.98 23.05 17.39
N VAL A 6 -2.03 22.59 18.65
CA VAL A 6 -1.20 23.18 19.71
C VAL A 6 0.29 22.98 19.48
N PHE A 7 0.70 21.84 18.92
CA PHE A 7 2.11 21.61 18.58
C PHE A 7 2.57 22.50 17.43
N CYS A 8 1.68 22.82 16.47
CA CYS A 8 1.96 23.84 15.46
C CYS A 8 2.17 25.21 16.09
N TRP A 9 1.30 25.61 17.02
CA TRP A 9 1.41 26.90 17.71
C TRP A 9 2.71 27.01 18.54
N ILE A 10 3.05 25.96 19.32
CA ILE A 10 4.31 25.90 20.07
C ILE A 10 5.51 26.02 19.13
N THR A 11 5.52 25.21 18.06
CA THR A 11 6.63 25.17 17.10
C THR A 11 6.79 26.51 16.39
N ALA A 12 5.70 27.11 15.90
CA ALA A 12 5.73 28.42 15.25
C ALA A 12 6.23 29.52 16.19
N THR A 13 5.74 29.53 17.44
CA THR A 13 6.16 30.50 18.47
C THR A 13 7.66 30.41 18.76
N VAL A 14 8.19 29.18 18.88
CA VAL A 14 9.62 28.94 19.12
C VAL A 14 10.45 29.31 17.89
N LEU A 15 10.08 28.81 16.70
CA LEU A 15 10.83 29.05 15.47
C LEU A 15 10.87 30.53 15.10
N GLU A 16 9.76 31.26 15.28
CA GLU A 16 9.73 32.71 15.04
C GLU A 16 10.80 33.43 15.87
N LYS A 17 10.92 33.08 17.15
CA LYS A 17 11.90 33.70 18.05
C LYS A 17 13.33 33.27 17.74
N VAL A 18 13.55 31.97 17.53
CA VAL A 18 14.88 31.42 17.25
C VAL A 18 15.43 31.94 15.91
N LEU A 19 14.57 32.04 14.87
CA LEU A 19 14.95 32.56 13.55
C LEU A 19 15.20 34.08 13.56
N LYS A 20 14.42 34.86 14.31
CA LYS A 20 14.64 36.31 14.44
C LYS A 20 15.93 36.67 15.17
N SER A 21 16.41 35.81 16.07
CA SER A 21 17.66 36.01 16.82
C SER A 21 18.92 35.51 16.09
N ARG A 22 18.85 35.07 14.83
CA ARG A 22 19.95 34.32 14.20
C ARG A 22 21.13 35.20 13.74
N GLU A 23 22.22 35.10 14.51
CA GLU A 23 23.61 35.07 14.04
C GLU A 23 24.23 33.68 14.37
N GLY A 24 23.63 32.57 13.88
CA GLY A 24 24.32 31.25 13.86
C GLY A 24 23.93 30.14 14.86
N GLY A 25 22.76 30.18 15.52
CA GLY A 25 22.30 29.09 16.42
C GLY A 25 21.64 27.86 15.74
N GLU A 26 21.83 26.66 16.32
CA GLU A 26 21.15 25.41 15.92
C GLU A 26 19.65 25.43 16.24
N LEU A 27 18.83 24.77 15.41
CA LEU A 27 17.40 24.58 15.67
C LEU A 27 17.17 23.46 16.68
N PRO A 28 16.07 23.48 17.47
CA PRO A 28 15.70 22.38 18.34
C PRO A 28 15.55 21.07 17.55
N LYS A 29 16.27 20.02 17.96
CA LYS A 29 16.26 18.69 17.32
C LYS A 29 15.35 17.70 18.06
N THR A 30 15.10 17.92 19.35
CA THR A 30 14.25 17.03 20.18
C THR A 30 13.02 17.75 20.71
N LEU A 31 12.03 16.98 21.20
CA LEU A 31 10.82 17.55 21.77
C LEU A 31 11.12 18.30 23.06
N THR A 32 12.03 17.78 23.88
CA THR A 32 12.45 18.47 25.11
C THR A 32 13.09 19.82 24.80
N GLN A 33 13.95 19.91 23.79
CA GLN A 33 14.52 21.19 23.36
C GLN A 33 13.44 22.18 22.92
N MET A 34 12.46 21.73 22.14
CA MET A 34 11.34 22.56 21.71
C MET A 34 10.58 23.15 22.91
N TYR A 35 10.29 22.34 23.94
CA TYR A 35 9.57 22.79 25.13
C TYR A 35 10.42 23.66 26.05
N ILE A 36 11.74 23.42 26.14
CA ILE A 36 12.65 24.32 26.84
C ILE A 36 12.65 25.70 26.18
N HIS A 37 12.77 25.76 24.86
CA HIS A 37 12.71 27.03 24.13
C HIS A 37 11.35 27.71 24.30
N HIS A 38 10.26 26.94 24.27
CA HIS A 38 8.93 27.49 24.54
C HIS A 38 8.85 28.12 25.94
N LEU A 39 9.33 27.41 26.97
CA LEU A 39 9.37 27.90 28.34
C LEU A 39 10.17 29.21 28.46
N VAL A 40 11.35 29.28 27.85
CA VAL A 40 12.20 30.48 27.83
C VAL A 40 11.52 31.63 27.09
N VAL A 41 10.84 31.36 25.97
CA VAL A 41 10.08 32.38 25.23
C VAL A 41 8.95 32.95 26.09
N GLN A 42 8.19 32.09 26.77
CA GLN A 42 7.10 32.54 27.65
C GLN A 42 7.61 33.35 28.84
N ALA A 43 8.72 32.94 29.46
CA ALA A 43 9.37 33.72 30.52
C ALA A 43 9.74 35.13 30.05
N LYS A 44 10.35 35.26 28.86
CA LYS A 44 10.68 36.56 28.26
C LYS A 44 9.45 37.40 27.92
N VAL A 45 8.42 36.79 27.35
CA VAL A 45 7.17 37.48 26.99
C VAL A 45 6.54 38.08 28.24
N LYS A 46 6.55 37.36 29.36
CA LYS A 46 6.09 37.91 30.64
C LYS A 46 6.90 39.13 31.05
N THR A 47 8.23 39.01 31.09
CA THR A 47 9.12 40.09 31.57
C THR A 47 8.93 41.38 30.76
N VAL A 48 8.80 41.26 29.43
CA VAL A 48 8.62 42.43 28.55
C VAL A 48 7.20 43.01 28.65
N LYS A 49 6.15 42.17 28.74
CA LYS A 49 4.76 42.65 28.71
C LYS A 49 4.24 43.15 30.06
N TYR A 50 4.67 42.54 31.16
CA TYR A 50 4.06 42.76 32.48
C TYR A 50 5.04 43.31 33.51
N ASP A 51 6.32 42.95 33.45
CA ASP A 51 7.32 43.40 34.43
C ASP A 51 8.05 44.68 33.99
N GLY A 52 7.77 45.19 32.78
CA GLY A 52 8.37 46.41 32.23
C GLY A 52 9.86 46.30 31.87
N GLY A 53 10.39 45.07 31.82
CA GLY A 53 11.80 44.79 31.53
C GLY A 53 12.15 44.87 30.03
N ALA A 54 13.43 45.00 29.73
CA ALA A 54 13.93 45.05 28.36
C ALA A 54 14.11 43.62 27.79
N ALA A 55 14.01 43.47 26.45
CA ALA A 55 14.22 42.19 25.79
C ALA A 55 15.66 41.63 25.98
N THR A 56 16.59 42.47 26.45
CA THR A 56 17.99 42.15 26.76
C THR A 56 18.21 41.60 28.17
N ASP A 57 17.19 41.61 29.04
CA ASP A 57 17.32 41.18 30.43
C ASP A 57 17.52 39.66 30.56
N PRO A 58 18.16 39.20 31.67
CA PRO A 58 18.29 37.77 31.96
C PRO A 58 16.93 37.07 31.92
N HIS A 59 16.91 35.85 31.39
CA HIS A 59 15.64 35.15 31.13
C HIS A 59 14.87 34.77 32.40
N TRP A 60 15.54 34.78 33.56
CA TRP A 60 15.00 34.29 34.84
C TRP A 60 15.23 35.31 35.98
N SER A 61 14.18 36.04 36.37
CA SER A 61 14.10 36.79 37.63
C SER A 61 13.82 35.86 38.83
N PRO A 62 14.10 36.27 40.09
CA PRO A 62 13.76 35.48 41.28
C PRO A 62 12.29 35.05 41.31
N GLU A 63 11.37 35.96 41.01
CA GLU A 63 9.92 35.75 41.01
C GLU A 63 9.50 34.77 39.90
N SER A 64 10.12 34.87 38.72
CA SER A 64 9.86 33.93 37.63
C SER A 64 10.32 32.52 37.95
N ARG A 65 11.42 32.36 38.70
CA ARG A 65 11.93 31.04 39.12
C ARG A 65 11.01 30.40 40.14
N GLU A 66 10.61 31.17 41.16
CA GLU A 66 9.65 30.71 42.17
C GLU A 66 8.34 30.26 41.52
N MET A 67 7.81 31.05 40.59
CA MET A 67 6.62 30.65 39.84
C MET A 67 6.82 29.35 39.02
N MET A 68 7.97 29.17 38.35
CA MET A 68 8.23 27.94 37.60
C MET A 68 8.31 26.71 38.54
N GLU A 69 8.86 26.89 39.74
CA GLU A 69 8.90 25.84 40.76
C GLU A 69 7.49 25.46 41.22
N SER A 70 6.63 26.45 41.49
CA SER A 70 5.23 26.24 41.85
C SER A 70 4.40 25.60 40.74
N LEU A 71 4.55 26.06 39.49
CA LEU A 71 3.86 25.46 38.34
C LEU A 71 4.32 24.03 38.08
N GLY A 72 5.61 23.75 38.23
CA GLY A 72 6.15 22.40 38.11
C GLY A 72 5.61 21.46 39.19
N LYS A 73 5.51 21.93 40.44
CA LYS A 73 4.91 21.18 41.55
C LYS A 73 3.45 20.84 41.25
N LEU A 74 2.65 21.86 40.90
CA LEU A 74 1.24 21.68 40.53
C LEU A 74 1.09 20.69 39.39
N ALA A 75 1.90 20.83 38.34
CA ALA A 75 1.86 19.96 37.18
C ALA A 75 2.14 18.50 37.54
N PHE A 76 3.10 18.25 38.43
CA PHE A 76 3.42 16.90 38.90
C PHE A 76 2.30 16.31 39.77
N GLU A 77 1.78 17.05 40.74
CA GLU A 77 0.72 16.58 41.63
C GLU A 77 -0.58 16.26 40.86
N GLU A 78 -0.99 17.13 39.93
CA GLU A 78 -2.17 16.91 39.11
C GLU A 78 -1.96 15.79 38.07
N LEU A 79 -0.73 15.61 37.55
CA LEU A 79 -0.41 14.49 36.68
C LEU A 79 -0.53 13.15 37.42
N GLN A 80 -0.06 13.07 38.67
CA GLN A 80 -0.20 11.87 39.51
C GLN A 80 -1.65 11.55 39.85
N LYS A 81 -2.49 12.58 40.04
CA LYS A 81 -3.95 12.43 40.26
C LYS A 81 -4.71 12.07 38.96
N GLY A 82 -4.10 12.25 37.79
CA GLY A 82 -4.76 12.08 36.49
C GLY A 82 -5.70 13.24 36.12
N ASN A 83 -5.49 14.42 36.71
CA ASN A 83 -6.33 15.59 36.53
C ASN A 83 -5.80 16.51 35.43
N LEU A 84 -6.70 16.93 34.53
CA LEU A 84 -6.42 17.95 33.50
C LEU A 84 -6.93 19.34 33.89
N ILE A 85 -7.89 19.38 34.82
CA ILE A 85 -8.56 20.59 35.29
C ILE A 85 -8.44 20.61 36.81
N PHE A 86 -8.09 21.77 37.36
CA PHE A 86 -7.90 21.99 38.79
C PHE A 86 -8.49 23.34 39.21
N TYR A 87 -8.63 23.55 40.52
CA TYR A 87 -9.36 24.65 41.12
C TYR A 87 -8.42 25.61 41.86
N GLU A 88 -8.99 26.71 42.35
CA GLU A 88 -8.26 27.70 43.14
C GLU A 88 -7.54 27.11 44.38
N PRO A 89 -8.12 26.16 45.15
CA PRO A 89 -7.41 25.51 46.25
C PRO A 89 -6.12 24.82 45.83
N ASP A 90 -6.13 24.12 44.69
CA ASP A 90 -4.96 23.39 44.15
C ASP A 90 -3.83 24.37 43.79
N LEU A 91 -4.17 25.55 43.23
CA LEU A 91 -3.23 26.63 42.98
C LEU A 91 -2.61 27.15 44.29
N THR A 92 -3.44 27.41 45.31
CA THR A 92 -2.96 27.93 46.59
C THR A 92 -2.09 26.93 47.35
N GLU A 93 -2.36 25.62 47.27
CA GLU A 93 -1.53 24.56 47.86
C GLU A 93 -0.13 24.48 47.23
N CYS A 94 -0.02 24.90 45.96
CA CYS A 94 1.25 25.04 45.25
C CYS A 94 1.89 26.43 45.38
N GLY A 95 1.30 27.34 46.17
CA GLY A 95 1.82 28.68 46.40
C GLY A 95 1.59 29.66 45.24
N ILE A 96 0.61 29.41 44.37
CA ILE A 96 0.30 30.26 43.21
C ILE A 96 -0.84 31.21 43.57
N ASP A 97 -0.57 32.53 43.55
CA ASP A 97 -1.62 33.55 43.63
C ASP A 97 -2.43 33.63 42.32
N LEU A 98 -3.74 33.80 42.43
CA LEU A 98 -4.68 33.96 41.31
C LEU A 98 -4.27 35.07 40.33
N ARG A 99 -3.75 36.20 40.85
CA ARG A 99 -3.27 37.29 39.99
C ARG A 99 -2.04 36.87 39.20
N ALA A 100 -1.13 36.11 39.82
CA ALA A 100 0.06 35.58 39.16
C ALA A 100 -0.31 34.54 38.09
N ALA A 101 -1.27 33.65 38.37
CA ALA A 101 -1.79 32.68 37.42
C ALA A 101 -2.29 33.32 36.11
N SER A 102 -2.96 34.47 36.21
CA SER A 102 -3.52 35.21 35.06
C SER A 102 -2.46 35.76 34.09
N VAL A 103 -1.24 36.00 34.58
CA VAL A 103 -0.13 36.58 33.80
C VAL A 103 0.54 35.55 32.90
N TYR A 104 0.41 34.25 33.22
CA TYR A 104 1.01 33.14 32.48
C TYR A 104 0.04 32.47 31.50
N SER A 105 -0.81 33.24 30.81
CA SER A 105 -1.77 32.75 29.80
C SER A 105 -1.18 31.83 28.71
N GLY A 106 0.12 31.93 28.43
CA GLY A 106 0.83 31.03 27.52
C GLY A 106 1.24 29.67 28.11
N MET A 107 0.94 29.40 29.38
CA MET A 107 1.21 28.14 30.07
C MET A 107 -0.02 27.62 30.82
N LEU A 108 -0.72 28.51 31.52
CA LEU A 108 -1.88 28.23 32.36
C LEU A 108 -3.04 29.09 31.87
N THR A 109 -4.21 28.49 31.67
CA THR A 109 -5.42 29.20 31.24
C THR A 109 -6.52 29.05 32.30
N GLN A 110 -7.20 30.15 32.59
CA GLN A 110 -8.44 30.15 33.36
C GLN A 110 -9.61 29.90 32.42
N ILE A 111 -10.47 28.96 32.77
CA ILE A 111 -11.73 28.64 32.10
C ILE A 111 -12.86 28.96 33.07
N PHE A 112 -13.95 29.55 32.56
CA PHE A 112 -15.16 29.76 33.35
C PHE A 112 -16.06 28.54 33.21
N ARG A 113 -16.40 27.89 34.33
CA ARG A 113 -17.38 26.80 34.35
C ARG A 113 -18.69 27.36 34.92
N GLU A 114 -19.73 27.35 34.10
CA GLU A 114 -21.04 27.87 34.46
C GLU A 114 -21.89 26.73 35.03
N GLU A 115 -21.82 26.49 36.34
CA GLU A 115 -22.70 25.52 37.00
C GLU A 115 -23.92 26.25 37.58
N SER A 116 -25.05 26.15 36.85
CA SER A 116 -26.38 26.55 37.31
C SER A 116 -26.57 28.00 37.76
N SER A 117 -26.45 28.99 36.87
CA SER A 117 -27.00 30.37 36.99
C SER A 117 -26.70 31.21 38.26
N LEU A 118 -26.01 30.68 39.27
CA LEU A 118 -25.81 31.29 40.59
C LEU A 118 -24.34 31.24 41.05
N TYR A 119 -23.52 30.32 40.52
CA TYR A 119 -22.10 30.20 40.85
C TYR A 119 -21.26 30.00 39.57
N GLN A 120 -20.27 30.88 39.35
CA GLN A 120 -19.23 30.72 38.35
C GLN A 120 -17.94 30.33 39.07
N ASP A 121 -17.66 29.03 39.13
CA ASP A 121 -16.39 28.57 39.66
C ASP A 121 -15.30 28.73 38.60
N LYS A 122 -14.18 29.34 39.03
CA LYS A 122 -12.99 29.48 38.20
C LYS A 122 -12.27 28.14 38.21
N VAL A 123 -12.11 27.55 37.03
CA VAL A 123 -11.31 26.35 36.84
C VAL A 123 -10.10 26.68 35.99
N PHE A 124 -9.02 25.94 36.18
CA PHE A 124 -7.75 26.18 35.53
C PHE A 124 -7.27 24.90 34.86
N CYS A 125 -6.55 25.05 33.76
CA CYS A 125 -5.83 23.97 33.13
C CYS A 125 -4.53 24.51 32.50
N PHE A 126 -3.58 23.63 32.26
CA PHE A 126 -2.48 23.96 31.35
C PHE A 126 -3.03 24.11 29.93
N ILE A 127 -2.36 24.90 29.10
CA ILE A 127 -2.76 25.10 27.70
C ILE A 127 -2.86 23.77 26.92
N HIS A 128 -2.13 22.75 27.35
CA HIS A 128 -2.20 21.39 26.87
C HIS A 128 -1.54 20.42 27.87
N LEU A 129 -1.97 19.15 27.88
CA LEU A 129 -1.42 18.09 28.73
C LEU A 129 0.10 17.93 28.58
N SER A 130 0.63 18.02 27.36
CA SER A 130 2.07 17.92 27.13
C SER A 130 2.90 19.00 27.85
N LEU A 131 2.32 20.17 28.13
CA LEU A 131 2.99 21.19 28.92
C LEU A 131 2.97 20.84 30.42
N GLN A 132 1.86 20.29 30.91
CA GLN A 132 1.77 19.73 32.26
C GLN A 132 2.83 18.64 32.46
N GLU A 133 2.93 17.69 31.53
CA GLU A 133 3.93 16.62 31.59
C GLU A 133 5.37 17.16 31.54
N PHE A 134 5.65 18.16 30.71
CA PHE A 134 6.97 18.82 30.65
C PHE A 134 7.34 19.52 31.97
N LEU A 135 6.41 20.29 32.54
CA LEU A 135 6.63 21.00 33.80
C LEU A 135 6.77 20.04 34.98
N ALA A 136 6.00 18.95 34.99
CA ALA A 136 6.14 17.87 35.95
C ALA A 136 7.53 17.22 35.87
N ALA A 137 8.00 16.90 34.66
CA ALA A 137 9.33 16.34 34.44
C ALA A 137 10.44 17.29 34.90
N LEU A 138 10.28 18.59 34.61
CA LEU A 138 11.20 19.63 35.09
C LEU A 138 11.25 19.70 36.62
N HIS A 139 10.10 19.63 37.29
CA HIS A 139 10.00 19.63 38.74
C HIS A 139 10.68 18.41 39.38
N VAL A 140 10.44 17.21 38.82
CA VAL A 140 11.06 15.96 39.30
C VAL A 140 12.57 16.02 39.13
N HIS A 141 13.05 16.43 37.95
CA HIS A 141 14.49 16.58 37.68
C HIS A 141 15.13 17.59 38.64
N GLN A 142 14.55 18.79 38.76
CA GLN A 142 15.08 19.86 39.59
C GLN A 142 15.12 19.46 41.07
N THR A 143 14.06 18.82 41.57
CA THR A 143 13.98 18.34 42.96
C THR A 143 15.06 17.31 43.23
N PHE A 144 15.20 16.32 42.35
CA PHE A 144 16.23 15.28 42.50
C PHE A 144 17.65 15.88 42.50
N MET A 145 17.95 16.83 41.61
CA MET A 145 19.28 17.44 41.54
C MET A 145 19.60 18.26 42.80
N LYS A 146 18.61 19.00 43.33
CA LYS A 146 18.73 19.84 44.54
C LYS A 146 18.85 19.01 45.82
N SER A 147 17.91 18.09 46.07
CA SER A 147 17.76 17.40 47.36
C SER A 147 18.13 15.91 47.33
N GLY A 148 18.23 15.29 46.16
CA GLY A 148 18.39 13.84 46.00
C GLY A 148 17.11 13.03 46.23
N ILE A 149 15.96 13.69 46.39
CA ILE A 149 14.67 13.02 46.62
C ILE A 149 14.11 12.53 45.28
N ASN A 150 13.78 11.24 45.22
CA ASN A 150 13.04 10.65 44.10
C ASN A 150 11.53 10.79 44.35
N LEU A 151 10.87 11.69 43.62
CA LEU A 151 9.43 11.92 43.75
C LEU A 151 8.55 10.78 43.19
N LEU A 152 9.14 9.86 42.41
CA LEU A 152 8.44 8.71 41.83
C LEU A 152 8.46 7.47 42.76
N GLU A 153 9.11 7.55 43.92
CA GLU A 153 9.02 6.51 44.95
C GLU A 153 7.74 6.72 45.77
N GLU A 154 6.85 5.71 45.76
CA GLU A 154 5.72 5.69 46.69
C GLU A 154 6.24 5.84 48.13
N GLN A 155 5.60 6.70 48.93
CA GLN A 155 5.81 6.73 50.36
C GLN A 155 5.30 5.43 51.01
N GLN A 156 6.00 4.32 50.82
CA GLN A 156 5.99 3.27 51.83
C GLN A 156 6.60 3.89 53.08
N LYS A 157 5.75 4.12 54.09
CA LYS A 157 6.08 4.53 55.47
C LYS A 157 7.54 4.23 55.77
N THR A 158 8.38 5.25 55.66
CA THR A 158 9.82 5.11 55.90
C THR A 158 10.02 4.55 57.29
N SER A 159 10.50 3.31 57.37
CA SER A 159 11.30 2.91 58.52
C SER A 159 12.44 3.93 58.62
N LEU A 160 12.66 4.42 59.83
CA LEU A 160 13.61 5.50 60.18
C LEU A 160 15.09 5.22 59.81
N TRP A 161 15.38 4.18 59.03
CA TRP A 161 16.71 3.66 58.74
C TRP A 161 17.37 4.18 57.45
N SER A 162 16.62 4.77 56.51
CA SER A 162 17.24 5.34 55.29
C SER A 162 18.03 6.62 55.51
N LYS A 163 17.96 7.24 56.71
CA LYS A 163 18.75 8.43 57.09
C LYS A 163 20.23 8.13 57.38
N VAL A 164 20.69 6.87 57.32
CA VAL A 164 22.00 6.45 57.86
C VAL A 164 23.05 6.08 56.79
N LEU A 165 22.74 5.94 55.50
CA LEU A 165 23.76 5.66 54.47
C LEU A 165 24.11 6.89 53.60
N LYS A 166 25.36 7.35 53.76
CA LYS A 166 25.99 8.52 53.12
C LYS A 166 26.36 8.29 51.64
N THR A 167 25.40 7.99 50.78
CA THR A 167 25.61 8.01 49.32
C THR A 167 24.41 8.66 48.65
N LYS A 168 24.62 9.82 48.00
CA LYS A 168 23.58 10.50 47.22
C LYS A 168 23.09 9.53 46.13
N PRO A 169 21.78 9.24 46.02
CA PRO A 169 21.27 8.33 45.00
C PRO A 169 21.64 8.84 43.61
N THR A 170 21.98 7.91 42.71
CA THR A 170 22.44 8.23 41.35
C THR A 170 21.26 8.51 40.42
N LEU A 171 21.36 9.54 39.57
CA LEU A 171 20.30 9.95 38.63
C LEU A 171 19.81 8.82 37.71
N HIS A 172 20.66 7.85 37.40
CA HIS A 172 20.29 6.64 36.65
C HIS A 172 19.17 5.83 37.33
N LEU A 173 19.13 5.74 38.66
CA LEU A 173 18.07 5.02 39.38
C LEU A 173 16.71 5.72 39.26
N LEU A 174 16.70 7.06 39.26
CA LEU A 174 15.49 7.84 38.97
C LEU A 174 14.97 7.52 37.56
N HIS A 175 15.85 7.53 36.57
CA HIS A 175 15.48 7.21 35.19
C HIS A 175 14.94 5.79 35.04
N GLN A 176 15.59 4.79 35.66
CA GLN A 176 15.09 3.40 35.65
C GLN A 176 13.68 3.32 36.22
N ARG A 177 13.44 3.97 37.37
CA ARG A 177 12.11 4.00 37.97
C ARG A 177 11.09 4.67 37.04
N ALA A 178 11.44 5.79 36.43
CA ALA A 178 10.55 6.48 35.49
C ALA A 178 10.21 5.63 34.26
N VAL A 179 11.19 4.91 33.70
CA VAL A 179 10.98 3.96 32.60
C VAL A 179 10.01 2.86 33.03
N ASP A 180 10.24 2.24 34.19
CA ASP A 180 9.36 1.18 34.71
C ASP A 180 7.93 1.66 34.95
N GLU A 181 7.74 2.85 35.52
CA GLU A 181 6.40 3.42 35.75
C GLU A 181 5.69 3.77 34.44
N ALA A 182 6.40 4.30 33.44
CA ALA A 182 5.82 4.55 32.13
C ALA A 182 5.42 3.26 31.41
N LEU A 183 6.21 2.19 31.51
CA LEU A 183 5.90 0.88 30.93
C LEU A 183 4.70 0.20 31.60
N LYS A 184 4.49 0.42 32.91
CA LYS A 184 3.32 -0.08 33.65
C LYS A 184 2.05 0.74 33.43
N SER A 185 2.17 1.96 32.93
CA SER A 185 1.04 2.85 32.69
C SER A 185 0.07 2.22 31.68
N PRO A 186 -1.22 2.03 32.00
CA PRO A 186 -2.15 1.35 31.12
C PRO A 186 -2.49 2.18 29.86
N ASN A 187 -2.53 3.51 29.99
CA ASN A 187 -2.91 4.44 28.93
C ASN A 187 -1.74 5.29 28.41
N GLY A 188 -0.51 5.08 28.93
CA GLY A 188 0.67 5.82 28.48
C GLY A 188 0.74 7.27 28.92
N HIS A 189 -0.03 7.68 29.93
CA HIS A 189 -0.04 9.07 30.44
C HIS A 189 1.29 9.56 31.02
N LEU A 190 2.32 8.71 31.10
CA LEU A 190 3.68 9.07 31.53
C LEU A 190 4.69 9.05 30.38
N ASP A 191 4.25 8.78 29.15
CA ASP A 191 5.15 8.59 28.00
C ASP A 191 5.88 9.89 27.63
N LEU A 192 5.16 11.01 27.52
CA LEU A 192 5.78 12.31 27.26
C LEU A 192 6.55 12.81 28.49
N PHE A 193 6.02 12.61 29.70
CA PHE A 193 6.74 12.91 30.95
C PHE A 193 8.12 12.24 30.98
N LEU A 194 8.20 10.95 30.64
CA LEU A 194 9.46 10.19 30.60
C LEU A 194 10.42 10.79 29.57
N ARG A 195 9.93 11.05 28.35
CA ARG A 195 10.73 11.67 27.28
C ARG A 195 11.35 13.00 27.73
N PHE A 196 10.55 13.86 28.36
CA PHE A 196 11.02 15.14 28.88
C PHE A 196 12.03 14.98 30.01
N LEU A 197 11.77 14.07 30.96
CA LEU A 197 12.66 13.82 32.09
C LEU A 197 14.05 13.37 31.60
N LEU A 198 14.09 12.44 30.65
CA LEU A 198 15.32 11.94 30.05
C LEU A 198 16.03 13.03 29.23
N GLY A 199 15.31 13.80 28.43
CA GLY A 199 15.89 14.92 27.68
C GLY A 199 16.48 16.00 28.59
N LEU A 200 15.85 16.30 29.73
CA LEU A 200 16.34 17.28 30.73
C LEU A 200 17.65 16.83 31.41
N SER A 201 17.94 15.53 31.39
CA SER A 201 19.19 15.00 31.95
C SER A 201 20.43 15.38 31.14
N LEU A 202 20.28 15.76 29.87
CA LEU A 202 21.38 16.11 28.98
C LEU A 202 22.00 17.48 29.34
N PRO A 203 23.35 17.58 29.44
CA PRO A 203 24.02 18.84 29.73
C PRO A 203 23.69 19.98 28.74
N ALA A 204 23.53 19.65 27.45
CA ALA A 204 23.14 20.62 26.43
C ALA A 204 21.78 21.27 26.74
N ASN A 205 20.78 20.47 27.14
CA ASN A 205 19.45 20.95 27.48
C ASN A 205 19.44 21.73 28.80
N GLN A 206 20.21 21.30 29.79
CA GLN A 206 20.39 22.05 31.05
C GLN A 206 21.07 23.41 30.82
N SER A 207 21.96 23.52 29.83
CA SER A 207 22.60 24.79 29.49
C SER A 207 21.61 25.83 28.96
N LEU A 208 20.56 25.41 28.25
CA LEU A 208 19.47 26.27 27.78
C LEU A 208 18.60 26.80 28.93
N LEU A 209 18.53 26.07 30.05
CA LEU A 209 17.83 26.45 31.28
C LEU A 209 18.74 27.09 32.34
N ARG A 210 19.93 27.59 31.93
CA ARG A 210 20.87 28.23 32.86
C ARG A 210 20.19 29.38 33.61
N GLY A 211 20.24 29.33 34.93
CA GLY A 211 19.57 30.28 35.82
C GLY A 211 18.33 29.70 36.51
N LEU A 212 17.64 28.75 35.89
CA LEU A 212 16.55 27.97 36.52
C LEU A 212 17.08 26.65 37.11
N LEU A 213 17.96 25.97 36.37
CA LEU A 213 18.66 24.78 36.83
C LEU A 213 20.11 25.11 37.22
N THR A 214 20.58 24.56 38.33
CA THR A 214 22.01 24.58 38.69
C THR A 214 22.74 23.56 37.82
N GLN A 215 23.75 24.00 37.06
CA GLN A 215 24.60 23.09 36.30
C GLN A 215 25.26 22.12 37.28
N THR A 216 24.74 20.91 37.31
CA THR A 216 25.26 19.81 38.09
C THR A 216 25.81 18.83 37.08
N GLY A 217 27.02 18.33 37.30
CA GLY A 217 27.67 17.41 36.37
C GLY A 217 26.91 16.09 36.30
N SER A 218 25.80 16.03 35.55
CA SER A 218 25.29 14.76 35.07
C SER A 218 26.41 14.19 34.21
N SER A 219 27.01 13.09 34.68
CA SER A 219 28.11 12.47 33.95
C SER A 219 27.53 11.79 32.71
N SER A 220 28.20 11.93 31.57
CA SER A 220 27.89 11.16 30.34
C SER A 220 27.68 9.66 30.64
N GLN A 221 28.39 9.15 31.65
CA GLN A 221 28.29 7.77 32.13
C GLN A 221 26.90 7.41 32.68
N THR A 222 26.17 8.34 33.30
CA THR A 222 24.82 8.10 33.84
C THR A 222 23.80 7.92 32.71
N ASN A 223 23.89 8.76 31.68
CA ASN A 223 22.99 8.68 30.52
C ASN A 223 23.28 7.42 29.71
N GLN A 224 24.55 7.01 29.57
CA GLN A 224 24.91 5.73 28.95
C GLN A 224 24.30 4.52 29.68
N LYS A 225 24.30 4.50 31.02
CA LYS A 225 23.61 3.45 31.79
C LYS A 225 22.09 3.46 31.57
N THR A 226 21.51 4.64 31.38
CA THR A 226 20.08 4.79 31.11
C THR A 226 19.74 4.27 29.70
N VAL A 227 20.54 4.62 28.70
CA VAL A 227 20.45 4.11 27.33
C VAL A 227 20.54 2.59 27.32
N GLN A 228 21.53 2.01 28.01
CA GLN A 228 21.70 0.56 28.06
C GLN A 228 20.47 -0.12 28.68
N TYR A 229 19.94 0.45 29.76
CA TYR A 229 18.72 -0.07 30.40
C TYR A 229 17.49 0.01 29.48
N ILE A 230 17.34 1.09 28.71
CA ILE A 230 16.25 1.20 27.71
C ILE A 230 16.42 0.13 26.61
N LYS A 231 17.65 -0.13 26.15
CA LYS A 231 17.95 -1.19 25.16
C LYS A 231 17.66 -2.59 25.70
N GLU A 232 17.93 -2.82 26.99
CA GLU A 232 17.52 -4.04 27.70
C GLU A 232 16.00 -4.18 27.73
N LYS A 233 15.26 -3.10 28.05
CA LYS A 233 13.79 -3.10 28.03
C LYS A 233 13.21 -3.32 26.64
N LEU A 234 13.80 -2.75 25.60
CA LEU A 234 13.45 -3.02 24.20
C LEU A 234 13.71 -4.48 23.78
N SER A 235 14.53 -5.21 24.55
CA SER A 235 14.76 -6.64 24.32
C SER A 235 13.69 -7.54 24.96
N GLU A 236 12.82 -6.98 25.80
CA GLU A 236 11.67 -7.66 26.40
C GLU A 236 10.47 -7.67 25.43
N SER A 237 9.46 -8.51 25.69
CA SER A 237 8.24 -8.60 24.86
C SER A 237 7.27 -7.45 25.13
N LEU A 238 7.60 -6.25 24.63
CA LEU A 238 6.78 -5.04 24.74
C LEU A 238 5.77 -4.92 23.60
N SER A 239 4.68 -4.18 23.83
CA SER A 239 3.80 -3.76 22.73
C SER A 239 4.51 -2.77 21.81
N ALA A 240 4.07 -2.68 20.55
CA ALA A 240 4.65 -1.77 19.57
C ALA A 240 4.63 -0.32 20.06
N GLU A 241 3.52 0.12 20.66
CA GLU A 241 3.36 1.48 21.19
C GLU A 241 4.37 1.78 22.30
N ARG A 242 4.64 0.81 23.19
CA ARG A 242 5.62 0.96 24.27
C ARG A 242 7.04 1.00 23.72
N SER A 243 7.37 0.13 22.76
CA SER A 243 8.67 0.14 22.07
C SER A 243 8.90 1.48 21.35
N ILE A 244 7.91 2.01 20.62
CA ILE A 244 7.99 3.32 19.95
C ILE A 244 8.29 4.43 20.96
N ASN A 245 7.62 4.44 22.12
CA ASN A 245 7.90 5.44 23.14
C ASN A 245 9.36 5.34 23.66
N LEU A 246 9.88 4.13 23.85
CA LEU A 246 11.27 3.94 24.26
C LEU A 246 12.28 4.39 23.19
N PHE A 247 12.00 4.21 21.89
CA PHE A 247 12.82 4.80 20.82
C PHE A 247 12.78 6.32 20.83
N HIS A 248 11.62 6.93 21.10
CA HIS A 248 11.57 8.37 21.32
C HIS A 248 12.38 8.81 22.54
N CYS A 249 12.42 8.02 23.60
CA CYS A 249 13.29 8.27 24.77
C CYS A 249 14.78 8.19 24.41
N LEU A 250 15.20 7.21 23.59
CA LEU A 250 16.57 7.13 23.07
C LEU A 250 16.92 8.35 22.22
N ASN A 251 16.01 8.82 21.37
CA ASN A 251 16.18 10.06 20.60
C ASN A 251 16.33 11.29 21.50
N GLU A 252 15.56 11.41 22.60
CA GLU A 252 15.72 12.49 23.58
C GLU A 252 17.07 12.44 24.31
N LEU A 253 17.69 11.26 24.39
CA LEU A 253 19.04 11.06 24.94
C LEU A 253 20.15 11.19 23.88
N ASN A 254 19.80 11.55 22.63
CA ASN A 254 20.70 11.57 21.47
C ASN A 254 21.37 10.22 21.16
N ASP A 255 20.70 9.09 21.42
CA ASP A 255 21.16 7.76 21.04
C ASP A 255 20.32 7.23 19.86
N GLY A 256 20.87 7.32 18.65
CA GLY A 256 20.27 6.78 17.43
C GLY A 256 20.83 5.40 17.02
N SER A 257 21.70 4.80 17.83
CA SER A 257 22.63 3.76 17.34
C SER A 257 21.91 2.52 16.80
N LEU A 258 20.82 2.07 17.45
CA LEU A 258 20.04 0.91 17.00
C LEU A 258 19.31 1.19 15.67
N VAL A 259 18.79 2.40 15.51
CA VAL A 259 18.11 2.82 14.28
C VAL A 259 19.13 2.96 13.15
N GLU A 260 20.27 3.58 13.41
CA GLU A 260 21.37 3.74 12.44
C GLU A 260 21.92 2.38 11.98
N GLU A 261 22.08 1.43 12.90
CA GLU A 261 22.54 0.07 12.61
C GLU A 261 21.58 -0.66 11.65
N ILE A 262 20.27 -0.59 11.90
CA ILE A 262 19.26 -1.21 11.04
C ILE A 262 19.16 -0.48 9.71
N GLN A 263 19.16 0.85 9.70
CA GLN A 263 19.15 1.63 8.46
C GLN A 263 20.38 1.35 7.59
N GLN A 264 21.56 1.20 8.18
CA GLN A 264 22.77 0.81 7.46
C GLN A 264 22.64 -0.59 6.86
N SER A 265 22.07 -1.54 7.63
CA SER A 265 21.83 -2.91 7.17
C SER A 265 20.86 -2.93 5.98
N LEU A 266 19.75 -2.18 6.06
CA LEU A 266 18.77 -2.02 4.98
C LEU A 266 19.40 -1.42 3.71
N ARG A 267 20.18 -0.34 3.84
CA ARG A 267 20.89 0.29 2.70
C ARG A 267 21.89 -0.64 2.02
N SER A 268 22.46 -1.58 2.77
CA SER A 268 23.44 -2.54 2.25
C SER A 268 22.81 -3.77 1.57
N GLY A 269 21.49 -3.94 1.66
CA GLY A 269 20.77 -5.11 1.15
C GLY A 269 21.09 -6.42 1.88
N ARG A 270 21.68 -6.36 3.08
CA ARG A 270 22.15 -7.51 3.88
C ARG A 270 21.41 -7.64 5.22
N LEU A 271 20.10 -7.41 5.24
CA LEU A 271 19.34 -7.63 6.46
C LEU A 271 19.13 -9.15 6.66
N SER A 272 20.02 -9.80 7.40
CA SER A 272 19.78 -11.18 7.88
C SER A 272 18.82 -11.13 9.06
N THR A 273 17.52 -11.25 8.81
CA THR A 273 16.51 -11.15 9.86
C THR A 273 16.58 -12.25 10.92
N GLU A 274 17.16 -13.41 10.57
CA GLU A 274 17.35 -14.53 11.50
C GLU A 274 18.38 -14.20 12.61
N GLU A 275 19.21 -13.18 12.41
CA GLU A 275 20.23 -12.75 13.37
C GLU A 275 19.83 -11.51 14.18
N LEU A 276 18.68 -10.89 13.89
CA LEU A 276 18.24 -9.68 14.60
C LEU A 276 17.83 -10.00 16.04
N SER A 277 18.45 -9.30 16.98
CA SER A 277 18.04 -9.27 18.38
C SER A 277 16.63 -8.68 18.55
N PRO A 278 15.93 -8.96 19.67
CA PRO A 278 14.60 -8.40 19.90
C PRO A 278 14.56 -6.86 19.90
N ALA A 279 15.62 -6.19 20.36
CA ALA A 279 15.72 -4.73 20.28
C ALA A 279 15.90 -4.23 18.83
N GLN A 280 16.65 -4.96 18.01
CA GLN A 280 16.81 -4.65 16.58
C GLN A 280 15.50 -4.87 15.80
N TRP A 281 14.73 -5.92 16.12
CA TRP A 281 13.38 -6.10 15.59
C TRP A 281 12.45 -4.94 15.96
N SER A 282 12.51 -4.49 17.22
CA SER A 282 11.75 -3.33 17.66
C SER A 282 12.19 -2.05 16.93
N ALA A 283 13.48 -1.91 16.62
CA ALA A 283 14.00 -0.79 15.83
C ALA A 283 13.51 -0.82 14.39
N LEU A 284 13.46 -2.01 13.77
CA LEU A 284 12.88 -2.19 12.44
C LEU A 284 11.40 -1.81 12.41
N VAL A 285 10.60 -2.30 13.37
CA VAL A 285 9.19 -1.92 13.51
C VAL A 285 9.04 -0.40 13.65
N PHE A 286 9.86 0.24 14.49
CA PHE A 286 9.84 1.69 14.68
C PHE A 286 10.16 2.45 13.38
N ILE A 287 11.16 2.01 12.61
CA ILE A 287 11.53 2.62 11.32
C ILE A 287 10.36 2.53 10.34
N LEU A 288 9.76 1.35 10.20
CA LEU A 288 8.69 1.10 9.23
C LEU A 288 7.39 1.84 9.59
N LEU A 289 7.01 1.86 10.87
CA LEU A 289 5.84 2.62 11.33
C LEU A 289 6.05 4.14 11.23
N SER A 290 7.29 4.61 11.10
CA SER A 290 7.62 6.02 10.90
C SER A 290 7.70 6.43 9.42
N SER A 291 7.58 5.48 8.49
CA SER A 291 7.71 5.67 7.04
C SER A 291 6.32 5.71 6.38
N GLU A 292 5.94 6.82 5.76
CA GLU A 292 4.64 6.90 5.06
C GLU A 292 4.56 5.98 3.84
N GLU A 293 5.68 5.70 3.17
CA GLU A 293 5.72 4.84 1.98
C GLU A 293 5.48 3.37 2.34
N ASP A 294 6.15 2.87 3.39
CA ASP A 294 6.03 1.46 3.81
C ASP A 294 4.64 1.14 4.38
N LEU A 295 3.90 2.14 4.87
CA LEU A 295 2.52 1.98 5.30
C LEU A 295 1.51 1.95 4.15
N LYS A 296 1.87 2.40 2.94
CA LYS A 296 1.01 2.21 1.77
C LYS A 296 1.03 0.77 1.30
N GLU A 297 2.24 0.21 1.17
CA GLU A 297 2.46 -1.16 0.75
C GLU A 297 3.63 -1.78 1.51
N PHE A 298 3.31 -2.73 2.38
CA PHE A 298 4.27 -3.52 3.12
C PHE A 298 4.53 -4.84 2.39
N ASP A 299 5.76 -5.03 1.90
CA ASP A 299 6.21 -6.29 1.31
C ASP A 299 7.15 -7.00 2.26
N LEU A 300 6.71 -8.15 2.78
CA LEU A 300 7.47 -8.93 3.74
C LEU A 300 8.80 -9.43 3.14
N LYS A 301 8.86 -9.72 1.83
CA LYS A 301 10.08 -10.19 1.15
C LYS A 301 11.21 -9.15 1.14
N LYS A 302 10.90 -7.85 1.27
CA LYS A 302 11.92 -6.79 1.39
C LYS A 302 12.75 -6.91 2.66
N TYR A 303 12.19 -7.54 3.69
CA TYR A 303 12.85 -7.71 4.98
C TYR A 303 13.23 -9.18 5.20
N SER A 304 12.25 -10.08 5.13
CA SER A 304 12.47 -11.53 5.16
C SER A 304 11.18 -12.31 4.90
N ALA A 305 11.26 -13.27 3.98
CA ALA A 305 10.18 -14.18 3.64
C ALA A 305 10.07 -15.33 4.66
N SER A 306 9.68 -15.04 5.90
CA SER A 306 9.46 -16.06 6.93
C SER A 306 8.28 -15.76 7.86
N GLU A 307 7.71 -16.82 8.44
CA GLU A 307 6.66 -16.72 9.47
C GLU A 307 7.17 -15.98 10.71
N GLU A 308 8.41 -16.21 11.16
CA GLU A 308 8.99 -15.51 12.31
C GLU A 308 9.06 -14.01 12.06
N ALA A 309 9.47 -13.58 10.86
CA ALA A 309 9.51 -12.18 10.48
C ALA A 309 8.11 -11.55 10.46
N LEU A 310 7.13 -12.25 9.88
CA LEU A 310 5.73 -11.81 9.89
C LEU A 310 5.25 -11.54 11.31
N LEU A 311 5.47 -12.49 12.23
CA LEU A 311 5.00 -12.38 13.61
C LEU A 311 5.65 -11.21 14.36
N LYS A 312 6.91 -10.88 14.06
CA LYS A 312 7.58 -9.69 14.61
C LYS A 312 7.12 -8.39 13.97
N LEU A 313 6.66 -8.43 12.72
CA LEU A 313 6.24 -7.28 11.92
C LEU A 313 4.71 -7.11 11.84
N LEU A 314 3.91 -7.90 12.56
CA LEU A 314 2.45 -7.74 12.65
C LEU A 314 1.99 -6.30 12.95
N PRO A 315 2.67 -5.51 13.81
CA PRO A 315 2.29 -4.11 14.00
C PRO A 315 2.35 -3.29 12.70
N VAL A 316 3.32 -3.58 11.83
CA VAL A 316 3.47 -2.92 10.52
C VAL A 316 2.36 -3.38 9.57
N VAL A 317 2.08 -4.69 9.51
CA VAL A 317 0.98 -5.24 8.71
C VAL A 317 -0.35 -4.60 9.10
N LYS A 318 -0.62 -4.48 10.41
CA LYS A 318 -1.83 -3.85 10.95
C LYS A 318 -1.96 -2.37 10.56
N ALA A 319 -0.85 -1.63 10.54
CA ALA A 319 -0.82 -0.21 10.21
C ALA A 319 -0.86 0.06 8.69
N SER A 320 -0.50 -0.93 7.87
CA SER A 320 -0.37 -0.77 6.41
C SER A 320 -1.72 -0.92 5.70
N SER A 321 -1.89 -0.22 4.57
CA SER A 321 -3.07 -0.42 3.71
C SER A 321 -2.99 -1.71 2.90
N LYS A 322 -1.80 -2.08 2.43
CA LYS A 322 -1.58 -3.30 1.65
C LYS A 322 -0.44 -4.11 2.24
N ALA A 323 -0.63 -5.43 2.35
CA ALA A 323 0.40 -6.37 2.80
C ALA A 323 0.62 -7.47 1.75
N LEU A 324 1.85 -7.57 1.24
CA LEU A 324 2.29 -8.60 0.30
C LEU A 324 3.04 -9.70 1.07
N LEU A 325 2.37 -10.83 1.27
CA LEU A 325 2.87 -11.97 2.05
C LEU A 325 2.93 -13.27 1.22
N SER A 326 2.87 -13.13 -0.10
CA SER A 326 3.02 -14.19 -1.09
C SER A 326 4.32 -14.98 -0.90
N SER A 327 4.29 -16.32 -0.96
CA SER A 327 5.48 -17.19 -0.89
C SER A 327 6.43 -16.87 0.27
N CYS A 328 5.88 -16.63 1.46
CA CYS A 328 6.65 -16.31 2.67
C CYS A 328 6.77 -17.47 3.66
N GLY A 329 6.40 -18.68 3.25
CA GLY A 329 6.45 -19.88 4.10
C GLY A 329 5.48 -19.81 5.29
N LEU A 330 4.34 -19.15 5.10
CA LEU A 330 3.34 -18.97 6.15
C LEU A 330 2.53 -20.24 6.38
N SER A 331 2.07 -20.43 7.62
CA SER A 331 1.29 -21.60 8.06
C SER A 331 -0.01 -21.21 8.77
N GLU A 332 -0.73 -22.19 9.33
CA GLU A 332 -1.87 -21.98 10.23
C GLU A 332 -1.58 -20.98 11.37
N ARG A 333 -0.35 -20.98 11.90
CA ARG A 333 0.03 -20.06 12.99
C ARG A 333 -0.01 -18.60 12.53
N SER A 334 0.50 -18.32 11.33
CA SER A 334 0.41 -17.00 10.69
C SER A 334 -1.05 -16.57 10.49
N CYS A 335 -1.91 -17.49 10.06
CA CYS A 335 -3.34 -17.25 9.86
C CYS A 335 -4.05 -16.80 11.14
N GLY A 336 -3.76 -17.43 12.29
CA GLY A 336 -4.30 -16.99 13.58
C GLY A 336 -3.87 -15.57 13.95
N ALA A 337 -2.61 -15.24 13.70
CA ALA A 337 -2.06 -13.90 13.92
C ALA A 337 -2.72 -12.85 13.01
N LEU A 338 -2.85 -13.15 11.71
CA LEU A 338 -3.49 -12.28 10.73
C LEU A 338 -4.99 -12.10 10.98
N SER A 339 -5.69 -13.15 11.43
CA SER A 339 -7.09 -13.05 11.85
C SER A 339 -7.28 -12.01 12.96
N SER A 340 -6.35 -11.94 13.91
CA SER A 340 -6.37 -10.90 14.96
C SER A 340 -6.14 -9.49 14.42
N VAL A 341 -5.35 -9.35 13.34
CA VAL A 341 -5.15 -8.07 12.64
C VAL A 341 -6.42 -7.67 11.90
N LEU A 342 -6.99 -8.57 11.09
CA LEU A 342 -8.23 -8.34 10.34
C LEU A 342 -9.41 -7.98 11.26
N SER A 343 -9.45 -8.59 12.44
CA SER A 343 -10.50 -8.32 13.43
C SER A 343 -10.32 -7.01 14.20
N SER A 344 -9.20 -6.30 14.04
CA SER A 344 -8.86 -5.14 14.86
C SER A 344 -9.45 -3.86 14.30
N GLN A 345 -10.16 -3.09 15.13
CA GLN A 345 -10.71 -1.78 14.75
C GLN A 345 -9.64 -0.79 14.25
N SER A 346 -8.42 -0.89 14.77
CA SER A 346 -7.28 -0.05 14.38
C SER A 346 -6.47 -0.60 13.21
N SER A 347 -6.94 -1.67 12.55
CA SER A 347 -6.34 -2.11 11.29
C SER A 347 -6.65 -1.12 10.17
N SER A 348 -5.62 -0.81 9.38
CA SER A 348 -5.72 -0.04 8.13
C SER A 348 -5.76 -0.95 6.89
N LEU A 349 -5.65 -2.26 7.09
CA LEU A 349 -5.45 -3.22 6.02
C LEU A 349 -6.70 -3.35 5.14
N THR A 350 -6.52 -3.01 3.87
CA THR A 350 -7.54 -3.10 2.80
C THR A 350 -7.17 -4.14 1.74
N HIS A 351 -5.91 -4.58 1.70
CA HIS A 351 -5.40 -5.57 0.75
C HIS A 351 -4.42 -6.54 1.44
N LEU A 352 -4.54 -7.84 1.15
CA LEU A 352 -3.73 -8.89 1.78
C LEU A 352 -3.45 -10.05 0.81
N ASP A 353 -2.25 -10.11 0.23
CA ASP A 353 -1.84 -11.24 -0.63
C ASP A 353 -1.18 -12.34 0.21
N LEU A 354 -1.78 -13.53 0.24
CA LEU A 354 -1.30 -14.71 0.96
C LEU A 354 -0.91 -15.87 0.03
N SER A 355 -0.77 -15.61 -1.27
CA SER A 355 -0.62 -16.65 -2.28
C SER A 355 0.61 -17.53 -2.05
N ASN A 356 0.55 -18.77 -2.49
CA ASN A 356 1.67 -19.71 -2.51
C ASN A 356 2.29 -19.93 -1.11
N ASN A 357 1.45 -20.07 -0.09
CA ASN A 357 1.83 -20.43 1.28
C ASN A 357 1.12 -21.72 1.73
N ASP A 358 1.68 -22.49 2.67
CA ASP A 358 1.11 -23.76 3.12
C ASP A 358 0.07 -23.55 4.24
N LEU A 359 -1.02 -22.85 3.92
CA LEU A 359 -2.04 -22.46 4.91
C LEU A 359 -2.98 -23.61 5.27
N GLN A 360 -3.32 -24.46 4.28
CA GLN A 360 -4.26 -25.58 4.40
C GLN A 360 -5.66 -25.15 4.89
N ASP A 361 -6.56 -26.11 5.07
CA ASP A 361 -7.93 -25.83 5.51
C ASP A 361 -7.99 -25.23 6.94
N SER A 362 -7.08 -25.66 7.83
CA SER A 362 -7.04 -25.15 9.21
C SER A 362 -6.63 -23.69 9.28
N GLY A 363 -5.63 -23.26 8.49
CA GLY A 363 -5.24 -21.86 8.39
C GLY A 363 -6.36 -21.00 7.78
N VAL A 364 -7.00 -21.48 6.71
CA VAL A 364 -8.13 -20.77 6.08
C VAL A 364 -9.30 -20.61 7.05
N LYS A 365 -9.58 -21.62 7.87
CA LYS A 365 -10.62 -21.54 8.92
C LYS A 365 -10.32 -20.44 9.95
N LEU A 366 -9.05 -20.30 10.38
CA LEU A 366 -8.66 -19.21 11.27
C LEU A 366 -8.80 -17.84 10.59
N LEU A 367 -8.35 -17.70 9.34
CA LEU A 367 -8.50 -16.45 8.59
C LEU A 367 -9.97 -16.06 8.40
N SER A 368 -10.84 -17.04 8.12
CA SER A 368 -12.28 -16.82 7.90
C SER A 368 -12.93 -16.13 9.10
N SER A 369 -12.54 -16.48 10.33
CA SER A 369 -13.02 -15.79 11.54
C SER A 369 -12.66 -14.30 11.60
N GLY A 370 -11.51 -13.92 11.02
CA GLY A 370 -11.08 -12.53 10.91
C GLY A 370 -11.79 -11.76 9.80
N LEU A 371 -12.06 -12.44 8.68
CA LEU A 371 -12.84 -11.90 7.55
C LEU A 371 -14.30 -11.66 7.91
N GLU A 372 -14.88 -12.48 8.80
CA GLU A 372 -16.25 -12.29 9.30
C GLU A 372 -16.41 -11.06 10.20
N SER A 373 -15.32 -10.52 10.74
CA SER A 373 -15.36 -9.41 11.68
C SER A 373 -15.91 -8.13 11.03
N PRO A 374 -16.80 -7.37 11.71
CA PRO A 374 -17.24 -6.03 11.25
C PRO A 374 -16.14 -4.97 11.26
N HIS A 375 -14.93 -5.33 11.68
CA HIS A 375 -13.76 -4.47 11.63
C HIS A 375 -12.82 -4.81 10.47
N CYS A 376 -13.10 -5.88 9.72
CA CYS A 376 -12.35 -6.20 8.51
C CYS A 376 -12.67 -5.17 7.43
N LYS A 377 -11.66 -4.57 6.81
CA LYS A 377 -11.80 -3.50 5.81
C LYS A 377 -11.23 -3.90 4.44
N LEU A 378 -11.11 -5.19 4.17
CA LEU A 378 -10.59 -5.66 2.88
C LEU A 378 -11.61 -5.32 1.79
N GLU A 379 -11.26 -4.42 0.86
CA GLU A 379 -12.23 -3.75 -0.03
C GLU A 379 -11.81 -3.65 -1.52
N ASP A 380 -10.51 -3.71 -1.88
CA ASP A 380 -10.03 -3.31 -3.23
C ASP A 380 -9.08 -4.35 -3.92
N LEU A 381 -9.04 -4.30 -5.26
CA LEU A 381 -8.32 -5.15 -6.24
C LEU A 381 -6.76 -5.06 -6.20
N PRO A 382 -5.98 -6.13 -6.55
CA PRO A 382 -6.33 -7.52 -6.66
C PRO A 382 -5.93 -8.30 -5.39
N SER A 383 -6.73 -9.32 -5.12
CA SER A 383 -6.40 -10.55 -4.43
C SER A 383 -6.15 -10.48 -2.90
N SER A 384 -7.22 -10.79 -2.13
CA SER A 384 -7.01 -11.73 -1.03
C SER A 384 -6.67 -13.10 -1.64
N CYS A 385 -5.43 -13.22 -2.10
CA CYS A 385 -4.98 -14.36 -2.88
C CYS A 385 -4.74 -15.50 -1.90
N LEU A 386 -5.70 -16.43 -1.82
CA LEU A 386 -5.46 -17.75 -1.24
C LEU A 386 -5.00 -18.71 -2.35
N SER A 387 -4.53 -18.19 -3.48
CA SER A 387 -4.04 -18.98 -4.60
C SER A 387 -2.87 -19.85 -4.17
N GLY A 388 -2.90 -21.14 -4.51
CA GLY A 388 -1.80 -22.05 -4.17
C GLY A 388 -1.62 -22.25 -2.66
N CYS A 389 -2.69 -22.17 -1.88
CA CYS A 389 -2.66 -22.31 -0.41
C CYS A 389 -3.02 -23.71 0.13
N LEU A 390 -3.11 -24.71 -0.76
CA LEU A 390 -3.55 -26.08 -0.46
C LEU A 390 -4.95 -26.16 0.16
N VAL A 391 -5.84 -25.27 -0.26
CA VAL A 391 -7.25 -25.23 0.18
C VAL A 391 -8.04 -26.36 -0.46
N SER A 392 -8.76 -27.13 0.35
CA SER A 392 -9.64 -28.21 -0.09
C SER A 392 -11.13 -27.80 0.00
N GLU A 393 -12.03 -28.77 -0.16
CA GLU A 393 -13.46 -28.58 0.09
C GLU A 393 -13.74 -28.05 1.52
N GLU A 394 -12.99 -28.50 2.53
CA GLU A 394 -13.22 -28.08 3.93
C GLU A 394 -12.86 -26.61 4.14
N GLY A 395 -11.74 -26.15 3.58
CA GLY A 395 -11.34 -24.74 3.62
C GLY A 395 -12.33 -23.86 2.87
N CYS A 396 -12.83 -24.31 1.71
CA CYS A 396 -13.90 -23.61 0.98
C CYS A 396 -15.17 -23.48 1.82
N ALA A 397 -15.58 -24.54 2.51
CA ALA A 397 -16.73 -24.50 3.41
C ALA A 397 -16.54 -23.52 4.58
N SER A 398 -15.30 -23.31 5.03
CA SER A 398 -14.98 -22.31 6.06
C SER A 398 -15.06 -20.88 5.51
N LEU A 399 -14.70 -20.65 4.24
CA LEU A 399 -14.81 -19.34 3.61
C LEU A 399 -16.26 -18.91 3.33
N VAL A 400 -17.18 -19.86 3.17
CA VAL A 400 -18.60 -19.58 2.88
C VAL A 400 -19.22 -18.67 3.93
N SER A 401 -18.92 -18.86 5.21
CA SER A 401 -19.46 -18.00 6.27
C SER A 401 -18.88 -16.59 6.23
N ALA A 402 -17.61 -16.45 5.85
CA ALA A 402 -16.99 -15.15 5.62
C ALA A 402 -17.57 -14.43 4.41
N VAL A 403 -17.74 -15.11 3.27
CA VAL A 403 -18.31 -14.55 2.03
C VAL A 403 -19.78 -14.17 2.21
N SER A 404 -20.56 -14.98 2.91
CA SER A 404 -21.99 -14.71 3.15
C SER A 404 -22.25 -13.72 4.30
N SER A 405 -21.21 -13.25 4.99
CA SER A 405 -21.39 -12.39 6.15
C SER A 405 -21.80 -10.98 5.73
N LYS A 406 -22.82 -10.42 6.40
CA LYS A 406 -23.27 -9.04 6.19
C LYS A 406 -22.23 -7.98 6.53
N SER A 407 -21.24 -8.34 7.35
CA SER A 407 -20.12 -7.49 7.72
C SER A 407 -18.93 -7.64 6.77
N SER A 408 -19.00 -8.55 5.80
CA SER A 408 -17.94 -8.71 4.82
C SER A 408 -17.95 -7.54 3.85
N HIS A 409 -16.77 -7.00 3.62
CA HIS A 409 -16.51 -6.01 2.58
C HIS A 409 -15.73 -6.62 1.40
N LEU A 410 -15.53 -7.95 1.43
CA LEU A 410 -14.72 -8.67 0.45
C LEU A 410 -15.35 -8.58 -0.95
N ARG A 411 -14.61 -7.99 -1.89
CA ARG A 411 -15.01 -7.85 -3.29
C ARG A 411 -14.47 -8.95 -4.19
N GLU A 412 -13.30 -9.49 -3.87
CA GLU A 412 -12.65 -10.50 -4.71
C GLU A 412 -12.04 -11.63 -3.89
N LEU A 413 -12.16 -12.86 -4.39
CA LEU A 413 -11.59 -14.06 -3.78
C LEU A 413 -10.92 -14.92 -4.84
N ASP A 414 -9.60 -15.09 -4.73
CA ASP A 414 -8.82 -15.95 -5.61
C ASP A 414 -8.36 -17.21 -4.89
N LEU A 415 -8.93 -18.33 -5.32
CA LEU A 415 -8.64 -19.72 -4.92
C LEU A 415 -8.03 -20.53 -6.08
N SER A 416 -7.44 -19.88 -7.09
CA SER A 416 -6.70 -20.56 -8.15
C SER A 416 -5.59 -21.46 -7.59
N TYR A 417 -5.18 -22.48 -8.34
CA TYR A 417 -4.13 -23.42 -7.90
C TYR A 417 -4.40 -24.13 -6.54
N ASN A 418 -5.66 -24.27 -6.14
CA ASN A 418 -6.10 -25.07 -4.99
C ASN A 418 -6.88 -26.33 -5.41
N HIS A 419 -7.45 -27.05 -4.43
CA HIS A 419 -8.23 -28.27 -4.62
C HIS A 419 -9.64 -28.17 -4.02
N PRO A 420 -10.44 -27.14 -4.35
CA PRO A 420 -11.72 -26.87 -3.70
C PRO A 420 -12.75 -28.01 -3.87
N GLY A 421 -12.59 -28.86 -4.89
CA GLY A 421 -13.52 -29.95 -5.20
C GLY A 421 -14.88 -29.42 -5.69
N ALA A 422 -15.70 -30.31 -6.27
CA ALA A 422 -17.00 -29.89 -6.81
C ALA A 422 -17.93 -29.32 -5.72
N SER A 423 -17.98 -29.96 -4.55
CA SER A 423 -18.83 -29.54 -3.44
C SER A 423 -18.35 -28.24 -2.77
N GLY A 424 -17.04 -28.00 -2.66
CA GLY A 424 -16.51 -26.74 -2.13
C GLY A 424 -16.85 -25.57 -3.04
N VAL A 425 -16.70 -25.77 -4.34
CA VAL A 425 -17.10 -24.80 -5.38
C VAL A 425 -18.61 -24.55 -5.36
N GLU A 426 -19.44 -25.60 -5.29
CA GLU A 426 -20.90 -25.48 -5.16
C GLU A 426 -21.32 -24.60 -3.98
N LYS A 427 -20.69 -24.79 -2.80
CA LYS A 427 -21.00 -24.01 -1.60
C LYS A 427 -20.57 -22.54 -1.74
N LEU A 428 -19.40 -22.28 -2.34
CA LEU A 428 -18.93 -20.91 -2.59
C LEU A 428 -19.88 -20.18 -3.55
N PHE A 429 -20.33 -20.86 -4.60
CA PHE A 429 -21.29 -20.30 -5.55
C PHE A 429 -22.66 -20.04 -4.92
N ALA A 430 -23.15 -20.95 -4.09
CA ALA A 430 -24.37 -20.71 -3.31
C ALA A 430 -24.24 -19.50 -2.36
N ALA A 431 -23.04 -19.22 -1.85
CA ALA A 431 -22.78 -18.02 -1.04
C ALA A 431 -22.84 -16.74 -1.88
N VAL A 432 -22.38 -16.77 -3.13
CA VAL A 432 -22.45 -15.63 -4.07
C VAL A 432 -23.88 -15.32 -4.51
N GLU A 433 -24.79 -16.30 -4.47
CA GLU A 433 -26.21 -16.05 -4.77
C GLU A 433 -26.93 -15.24 -3.68
N ASP A 434 -26.37 -15.13 -2.48
CA ASP A 434 -26.94 -14.33 -1.39
C ASP A 434 -26.91 -12.84 -1.78
N PRO A 435 -28.05 -12.12 -1.78
CA PRO A 435 -28.09 -10.68 -2.07
C PRO A 435 -27.25 -9.80 -1.12
N GLN A 436 -26.77 -10.35 0.00
CA GLN A 436 -25.86 -9.69 0.93
C GLN A 436 -24.39 -9.91 0.61
N CYS A 437 -24.06 -10.83 -0.30
CA CYS A 437 -22.70 -11.07 -0.73
C CYS A 437 -22.17 -9.86 -1.51
N SER A 438 -21.02 -9.33 -1.10
CA SER A 438 -20.33 -8.22 -1.76
C SER A 438 -19.34 -8.67 -2.84
N LEU A 439 -19.21 -9.98 -3.07
CA LEU A 439 -18.21 -10.54 -3.97
C LEU A 439 -18.56 -10.27 -5.43
N ASP A 440 -17.69 -9.54 -6.11
CA ASP A 440 -17.78 -9.22 -7.54
C ASP A 440 -16.97 -10.22 -8.39
N THR A 441 -15.85 -10.73 -7.86
CA THR A 441 -14.93 -11.65 -8.56
C THR A 441 -14.63 -12.92 -7.75
N LEU A 442 -14.79 -14.10 -8.35
CA LEU A 442 -14.40 -15.39 -7.78
C LEU A 442 -13.57 -16.21 -8.79
N SER A 443 -12.32 -16.51 -8.45
CA SER A 443 -11.45 -17.39 -9.22
C SER A 443 -11.22 -18.69 -8.45
N CYS A 444 -11.54 -19.85 -9.01
CA CYS A 444 -11.32 -21.13 -8.32
C CYS A 444 -10.99 -22.28 -9.29
N GLY A 445 -10.36 -23.33 -8.75
CA GLY A 445 -10.09 -24.56 -9.50
C GLY A 445 -11.37 -25.33 -9.84
N LEU A 446 -11.86 -25.19 -11.08
CA LEU A 446 -13.07 -25.84 -11.57
C LEU A 446 -12.80 -27.18 -12.25
N SER A 447 -13.76 -28.08 -12.09
CA SER A 447 -13.87 -29.34 -12.85
C SER A 447 -15.16 -29.34 -13.68
N GLU A 448 -15.28 -30.30 -14.61
CA GLU A 448 -16.53 -30.55 -15.34
C GLU A 448 -17.78 -30.58 -14.44
N ARG A 449 -17.69 -31.24 -13.28
CA ARG A 449 -18.84 -31.43 -12.37
C ARG A 449 -19.35 -30.12 -11.77
N SER A 450 -18.46 -29.15 -11.55
CA SER A 450 -18.82 -27.84 -11.00
C SER A 450 -19.49 -26.91 -12.03
N CYS A 451 -19.40 -27.20 -13.33
CA CYS A 451 -20.02 -26.36 -14.37
C CYS A 451 -21.55 -26.33 -14.28
N GLY A 452 -22.18 -27.39 -13.75
CA GLY A 452 -23.63 -27.40 -13.52
C GLY A 452 -24.06 -26.40 -12.45
N ALA A 453 -23.29 -26.31 -11.36
CA ALA A 453 -23.53 -25.34 -10.29
C ALA A 453 -23.31 -23.91 -10.79
N LEU A 454 -22.20 -23.67 -11.50
CA LEU A 454 -21.90 -22.37 -12.09
C LEU A 454 -22.96 -21.94 -13.12
N SER A 455 -23.46 -22.87 -13.94
CA SER A 455 -24.60 -22.61 -14.84
C SER A 455 -25.87 -22.18 -14.07
N SER A 456 -26.12 -22.78 -12.91
CA SER A 456 -27.25 -22.41 -12.05
C SER A 456 -27.09 -20.98 -11.50
N VAL A 457 -25.88 -20.60 -11.09
CA VAL A 457 -25.57 -19.22 -10.64
C VAL A 457 -25.74 -18.22 -11.79
N LEU A 458 -25.16 -18.50 -12.96
CA LEU A 458 -25.25 -17.63 -14.13
C LEU A 458 -26.71 -17.45 -14.59
N SER A 459 -27.57 -18.44 -14.36
CA SER A 459 -28.99 -18.36 -14.69
C SER A 459 -29.88 -17.78 -13.58
N SER A 460 -29.34 -17.51 -12.39
CA SER A 460 -30.08 -16.95 -11.25
C SER A 460 -30.37 -15.45 -11.41
N GLN A 461 -31.56 -15.03 -10.97
CA GLN A 461 -31.96 -13.62 -10.96
C GLN A 461 -31.16 -12.76 -9.98
N SER A 462 -30.64 -13.36 -8.91
CA SER A 462 -29.84 -12.66 -7.91
C SER A 462 -28.39 -12.46 -8.33
N SER A 463 -27.93 -13.14 -9.38
CA SER A 463 -26.53 -13.07 -9.82
C SER A 463 -26.12 -11.65 -10.20
N SER A 464 -24.99 -11.20 -9.65
CA SER A 464 -24.31 -9.94 -9.95
C SER A 464 -23.03 -10.13 -10.77
N LEU A 465 -22.64 -11.37 -11.08
CA LEU A 465 -21.38 -11.68 -11.77
C LEU A 465 -21.36 -11.08 -13.17
N THR A 466 -20.38 -10.20 -13.41
CA THR A 466 -20.10 -9.57 -14.71
C THR A 466 -18.82 -10.09 -15.34
N HIS A 467 -17.87 -10.60 -14.55
CA HIS A 467 -16.59 -11.12 -15.01
C HIS A 467 -16.33 -12.51 -14.44
N LEU A 468 -15.86 -13.43 -15.28
CA LEU A 468 -15.60 -14.81 -14.88
C LEU A 468 -14.37 -15.35 -15.61
N ASP A 469 -13.29 -15.58 -14.88
CA ASP A 469 -12.08 -16.21 -15.39
C ASP A 469 -12.00 -17.66 -14.93
N LEU A 470 -12.11 -18.59 -15.88
CA LEU A 470 -12.01 -20.03 -15.66
C LEU A 470 -10.72 -20.62 -16.25
N SER A 471 -9.74 -19.79 -16.60
CA SER A 471 -8.54 -20.22 -17.30
C SER A 471 -7.81 -21.36 -16.59
N ASN A 472 -7.18 -22.24 -17.37
CA ASN A 472 -6.38 -23.38 -16.92
C ASN A 472 -7.15 -24.42 -16.08
N ASN A 473 -8.48 -24.43 -16.15
CA ASN A 473 -9.33 -25.45 -15.53
C ASN A 473 -9.67 -26.59 -16.48
N LYS A 474 -9.77 -27.82 -15.98
CA LYS A 474 -10.08 -29.01 -16.81
C LYS A 474 -11.57 -29.16 -17.06
N LEU A 475 -12.18 -28.16 -17.69
CA LEU A 475 -13.62 -28.12 -17.96
C LEU A 475 -14.01 -29.12 -19.05
N GLN A 476 -13.19 -29.21 -20.12
CA GLN A 476 -13.48 -29.99 -21.32
C GLN A 476 -14.80 -29.58 -22.00
N ASP A 477 -15.17 -30.25 -23.09
CA ASP A 477 -16.35 -29.89 -23.89
C ASP A 477 -17.67 -30.02 -23.11
N SER A 478 -17.79 -31.03 -22.25
CA SER A 478 -18.98 -31.26 -21.44
C SER A 478 -19.19 -30.18 -20.37
N GLY A 479 -18.11 -29.71 -19.73
CA GLY A 479 -18.17 -28.59 -18.80
C GLY A 479 -18.56 -27.29 -19.50
N VAL A 480 -17.98 -27.01 -20.66
CA VAL A 480 -18.32 -25.85 -21.49
C VAL A 480 -19.77 -25.89 -21.95
N LYS A 481 -20.29 -27.07 -22.31
CA LYS A 481 -21.69 -27.27 -22.67
C LYS A 481 -22.64 -26.96 -21.53
N LEU A 482 -22.31 -27.37 -20.30
CA LEU A 482 -23.09 -27.00 -19.11
C LEU A 482 -23.05 -25.49 -18.87
N LEU A 483 -21.89 -24.86 -18.97
CA LEU A 483 -21.76 -23.40 -18.82
C LEU A 483 -22.57 -22.63 -19.85
N SER A 484 -22.55 -23.09 -21.11
CA SER A 484 -23.28 -22.46 -22.22
C SER A 484 -24.78 -22.36 -21.93
N SER A 485 -25.37 -23.38 -21.28
CA SER A 485 -26.79 -23.34 -20.88
C SER A 485 -27.12 -22.24 -19.86
N GLY A 486 -26.17 -21.88 -18.98
CA GLY A 486 -26.32 -20.79 -18.01
C GLY A 486 -26.16 -19.42 -18.67
N LEU A 487 -25.19 -19.30 -19.58
CA LEU A 487 -24.94 -18.09 -20.37
C LEU A 487 -26.12 -17.72 -21.30
N GLU A 488 -26.86 -18.72 -21.77
CA GLU A 488 -28.08 -18.50 -22.57
C GLU A 488 -29.25 -17.92 -21.76
N SER A 489 -29.18 -17.92 -20.42
CA SER A 489 -30.26 -17.41 -19.58
C SER A 489 -30.47 -15.91 -19.76
N PRO A 490 -31.73 -15.42 -19.79
CA PRO A 490 -32.04 -13.98 -19.76
C PRO A 490 -31.69 -13.28 -18.44
N HIS A 491 -31.22 -14.04 -17.45
CA HIS A 491 -30.77 -13.50 -16.17
C HIS A 491 -29.25 -13.42 -16.06
N CYS A 492 -28.51 -13.97 -17.03
CA CYS A 492 -27.06 -13.89 -17.03
C CYS A 492 -26.62 -12.45 -17.31
N LYS A 493 -25.77 -11.88 -16.46
CA LYS A 493 -25.22 -10.51 -16.60
C LYS A 493 -23.75 -10.50 -16.99
N LEU A 494 -23.21 -11.65 -17.41
CA LEU A 494 -21.80 -11.82 -17.65
C LEU A 494 -21.37 -11.04 -18.90
N GLU A 495 -20.41 -10.14 -18.74
CA GLU A 495 -19.84 -9.29 -19.78
C GLU A 495 -18.48 -9.80 -20.25
N ALA A 496 -17.71 -10.48 -19.39
CA ALA A 496 -16.41 -11.06 -19.74
C ALA A 496 -16.28 -12.52 -19.27
N LEU A 497 -15.85 -13.40 -20.18
CA LEU A 497 -15.61 -14.81 -19.92
C LEU A 497 -14.24 -15.24 -20.46
N SER A 498 -13.37 -15.74 -19.59
CA SER A 498 -12.14 -16.44 -20.01
C SER A 498 -12.24 -17.94 -19.80
N LEU A 499 -11.99 -18.69 -20.87
CA LEU A 499 -11.89 -20.15 -20.92
C LEU A 499 -10.50 -20.58 -21.43
N SER A 500 -9.49 -19.72 -21.25
CA SER A 500 -8.15 -19.96 -21.77
C SER A 500 -7.55 -21.24 -21.20
N GLY A 501 -7.05 -22.16 -22.04
CA GLY A 501 -6.44 -23.41 -21.56
C GLY A 501 -7.43 -24.41 -20.90
N CYS A 502 -8.72 -24.33 -21.21
CA CYS A 502 -9.76 -25.20 -20.61
C CYS A 502 -9.96 -26.57 -21.28
N LEU A 503 -9.09 -26.94 -22.23
CA LEU A 503 -9.20 -28.14 -23.07
C LEU A 503 -10.48 -28.14 -23.92
N VAL A 504 -10.89 -26.98 -24.42
CA VAL A 504 -12.03 -26.81 -25.31
C VAL A 504 -11.67 -27.29 -26.72
N SER A 505 -12.44 -28.24 -27.24
CA SER A 505 -12.33 -28.75 -28.61
C SER A 505 -13.38 -28.11 -29.53
N GLU A 506 -13.52 -28.64 -30.75
CA GLU A 506 -14.60 -28.25 -31.67
C GLU A 506 -15.99 -28.41 -31.05
N GLU A 507 -16.24 -29.43 -30.25
CA GLU A 507 -17.55 -29.68 -29.64
C GLU A 507 -17.89 -28.62 -28.57
N GLY A 508 -16.94 -28.30 -27.69
CA GLY A 508 -17.11 -27.28 -26.68
C GLY A 508 -17.26 -25.89 -27.30
N CYS A 509 -16.45 -25.57 -28.30
CA CYS A 509 -16.57 -24.30 -29.05
C CYS A 509 -17.94 -24.18 -29.73
N ALA A 510 -18.43 -25.24 -30.36
CA ALA A 510 -19.77 -25.27 -30.95
C ALA A 510 -20.89 -25.12 -29.91
N SER A 511 -20.66 -25.54 -28.65
CA SER A 511 -21.63 -25.32 -27.57
C SER A 511 -21.69 -23.85 -27.12
N LEU A 512 -20.56 -23.13 -27.15
CA LEU A 512 -20.53 -21.69 -26.83
C LEU A 512 -21.22 -20.83 -27.89
N VAL A 513 -21.25 -21.27 -29.14
CA VAL A 513 -21.84 -20.52 -30.26
C VAL A 513 -23.30 -20.15 -29.99
N SER A 514 -24.09 -21.04 -29.38
CA SER A 514 -25.49 -20.75 -29.05
C SER A 514 -25.62 -19.70 -27.94
N ALA A 515 -24.72 -19.71 -26.96
CA ALA A 515 -24.65 -18.70 -25.91
C ALA A 515 -24.23 -17.33 -26.47
N VAL A 516 -23.17 -17.28 -27.29
CA VAL A 516 -22.66 -16.04 -27.91
C VAL A 516 -23.69 -15.41 -28.86
N SER A 517 -24.43 -16.23 -29.62
CA SER A 517 -25.46 -15.74 -30.56
C SER A 517 -26.81 -15.45 -29.89
N SER A 518 -26.93 -15.68 -28.58
CA SER A 518 -28.19 -15.50 -27.87
C SER A 518 -28.56 -14.01 -27.76
N LYS A 519 -29.83 -13.69 -28.00
CA LYS A 519 -30.36 -12.31 -27.84
C LYS A 519 -30.31 -11.79 -26.41
N SER A 520 -30.19 -12.68 -25.44
CA SER A 520 -30.05 -12.33 -24.03
C SER A 520 -28.59 -12.25 -23.57
N SER A 521 -27.63 -12.52 -24.46
CA SER A 521 -26.22 -12.43 -24.11
C SER A 521 -25.83 -10.98 -23.85
N HIS A 522 -25.13 -10.76 -22.74
CA HIS A 522 -24.45 -9.51 -22.42
C HIS A 522 -22.94 -9.60 -22.65
N LEU A 523 -22.46 -10.72 -23.19
CA LEU A 523 -21.04 -11.01 -23.32
C LEU A 523 -20.38 -10.08 -24.34
N ARG A 524 -19.36 -9.37 -23.90
CA ARG A 524 -18.56 -8.42 -24.67
C ARG A 524 -17.15 -8.96 -24.92
N GLU A 525 -16.60 -9.67 -23.94
CA GLU A 525 -15.28 -10.31 -24.02
C GLU A 525 -15.36 -11.83 -23.91
N LEU A 526 -14.74 -12.53 -24.86
CA LEU A 526 -14.53 -13.97 -24.82
C LEU A 526 -13.06 -14.32 -25.09
N ASP A 527 -12.42 -14.98 -24.14
CA ASP A 527 -11.08 -15.53 -24.29
C ASP A 527 -11.11 -17.06 -24.39
N LEU A 528 -10.70 -17.58 -25.54
CA LEU A 528 -10.58 -19.01 -25.84
C LEU A 528 -9.13 -19.42 -26.12
N SER A 529 -8.16 -18.59 -25.73
CA SER A 529 -6.73 -18.83 -25.97
C SER A 529 -6.25 -20.18 -25.43
N TYR A 530 -5.19 -20.75 -25.98
CA TYR A 530 -4.61 -22.03 -25.58
C TYR A 530 -5.61 -23.22 -25.58
N ASN A 531 -6.63 -23.17 -26.43
CA ASN A 531 -7.55 -24.28 -26.69
C ASN A 531 -7.39 -24.85 -28.10
N HIS A 532 -8.19 -25.85 -28.46
CA HIS A 532 -8.17 -26.48 -29.79
C HIS A 532 -9.57 -26.53 -30.42
N PRO A 533 -10.22 -25.37 -30.66
CA PRO A 533 -11.57 -25.29 -31.20
C PRO A 533 -11.71 -25.91 -32.62
N GLY A 534 -10.60 -26.19 -33.30
CA GLY A 534 -10.60 -26.75 -34.64
C GLY A 534 -11.13 -25.77 -35.70
N ALA A 535 -10.93 -26.09 -36.98
CA ALA A 535 -11.33 -25.18 -38.07
C ALA A 535 -12.85 -24.96 -38.10
N SER A 536 -13.65 -26.03 -37.92
CA SER A 536 -15.12 -25.95 -37.95
C SER A 536 -15.70 -25.23 -36.73
N GLY A 537 -15.10 -25.41 -35.54
CA GLY A 537 -15.54 -24.67 -34.34
C GLY A 537 -15.30 -23.17 -34.50
N VAL A 538 -14.11 -22.79 -35.00
CA VAL A 538 -13.76 -21.39 -35.28
C VAL A 538 -14.66 -20.78 -36.37
N GLU A 539 -14.95 -21.51 -37.46
CA GLU A 539 -15.89 -21.03 -38.49
C GLU A 539 -17.28 -20.74 -37.92
N LYS A 540 -17.80 -21.62 -37.04
CA LYS A 540 -19.09 -21.39 -36.36
C LYS A 540 -19.02 -20.19 -35.40
N LEU A 541 -17.93 -20.03 -34.67
CA LEU A 541 -17.72 -18.88 -33.79
C LEU A 541 -17.69 -17.57 -34.58
N PHE A 542 -17.02 -17.53 -35.73
CA PHE A 542 -17.02 -16.35 -36.59
C PHE A 542 -18.39 -16.05 -37.19
N ALA A 543 -19.15 -17.07 -37.60
CA ALA A 543 -20.53 -16.89 -38.03
C ALA A 543 -21.42 -16.32 -36.90
N ALA A 544 -21.17 -16.69 -35.64
CA ALA A 544 -21.85 -16.12 -34.48
C ALA A 544 -21.50 -14.64 -34.26
N VAL A 545 -20.22 -14.28 -34.40
CA VAL A 545 -19.74 -12.89 -34.27
C VAL A 545 -20.27 -11.99 -35.40
N GLU A 546 -20.53 -12.56 -36.58
CA GLU A 546 -21.16 -11.84 -37.68
C GLU A 546 -22.67 -11.56 -37.44
N ASP A 547 -23.32 -12.24 -36.50
CA ASP A 547 -24.74 -12.02 -36.20
C ASP A 547 -24.96 -10.59 -35.64
N PRO A 548 -25.93 -9.82 -36.17
CA PRO A 548 -26.25 -8.48 -35.66
C PRO A 548 -26.70 -8.41 -34.20
N GLN A 549 -27.03 -9.54 -33.57
CA GLN A 549 -27.38 -9.64 -32.15
C GLN A 549 -26.15 -9.90 -31.26
N CYS A 550 -25.00 -10.24 -31.84
CA CYS A 550 -23.78 -10.48 -31.07
C CYS A 550 -23.21 -9.16 -30.53
N SER A 551 -22.96 -9.13 -29.21
CA SER A 551 -22.41 -7.98 -28.49
C SER A 551 -20.90 -8.05 -28.28
N LEU A 552 -20.22 -9.11 -28.77
CA LEU A 552 -18.79 -9.28 -28.58
C LEU A 552 -18.00 -8.16 -29.26
N ASP A 553 -17.23 -7.44 -28.45
CA ASP A 553 -16.27 -6.44 -28.89
C ASP A 553 -14.82 -6.96 -28.81
N THR A 554 -14.56 -7.96 -27.96
CA THR A 554 -13.24 -8.54 -27.72
C THR A 554 -13.26 -10.06 -27.87
N LEU A 555 -12.39 -10.58 -28.74
CA LEU A 555 -12.22 -12.02 -28.95
C LEU A 555 -10.73 -12.38 -28.93
N ARG A 556 -10.34 -13.27 -28.01
CA ARG A 556 -8.97 -13.79 -27.92
C ARG A 556 -8.92 -15.26 -28.30
N LEU A 557 -8.07 -15.58 -29.27
CA LEU A 557 -7.87 -16.91 -29.86
C LEU A 557 -6.36 -17.22 -29.98
N SER A 558 -5.56 -16.75 -29.01
CA SER A 558 -4.12 -16.99 -29.03
C SER A 558 -3.83 -18.49 -28.92
N SER A 559 -2.87 -19.01 -29.69
CA SER A 559 -2.51 -20.44 -29.67
C SER A 559 -3.67 -21.42 -29.92
N CYS A 560 -4.69 -21.05 -30.69
CA CYS A 560 -5.85 -21.91 -31.00
C CYS A 560 -5.66 -22.89 -32.17
N GLY A 561 -4.49 -22.88 -32.81
CA GLY A 561 -4.21 -23.69 -34.00
C GLY A 561 -4.90 -23.17 -35.27
N LEU A 562 -5.11 -21.86 -35.36
CA LEU A 562 -5.68 -21.21 -36.55
C LEU A 562 -4.72 -21.32 -37.75
N SER A 563 -5.31 -21.38 -38.95
CA SER A 563 -4.59 -21.50 -40.23
C SER A 563 -5.19 -20.57 -41.29
N GLU A 564 -4.60 -20.54 -42.49
CA GLU A 564 -5.10 -19.75 -43.64
C GLU A 564 -6.62 -19.90 -43.87
N ARG A 565 -7.19 -21.11 -43.66
CA ARG A 565 -8.63 -21.34 -43.87
C ARG A 565 -9.49 -20.47 -42.95
N SER A 566 -9.07 -20.29 -41.70
CA SER A 566 -9.79 -19.48 -40.71
C SER A 566 -9.76 -17.99 -41.08
N CYS A 567 -8.71 -17.52 -41.77
CA CYS A 567 -8.57 -16.13 -42.18
C CYS A 567 -9.62 -15.69 -43.21
N GLY A 568 -10.10 -16.60 -44.06
CA GLY A 568 -11.18 -16.30 -45.01
C GLY A 568 -12.50 -15.97 -44.30
N ALA A 569 -12.90 -16.80 -43.34
CA ALA A 569 -14.10 -16.57 -42.53
C ALA A 569 -13.97 -15.30 -41.67
N LEU A 570 -12.80 -15.08 -41.06
CA LEU A 570 -12.55 -13.88 -40.27
C LEU A 570 -12.57 -12.60 -41.13
N SER A 571 -12.06 -12.65 -42.36
CA SER A 571 -12.11 -11.51 -43.29
C SER A 571 -13.55 -11.09 -43.60
N SER A 572 -14.47 -12.05 -43.73
CA SER A 572 -15.91 -11.77 -43.87
C SER A 572 -16.48 -11.06 -42.64
N VAL A 573 -16.14 -11.52 -41.43
CA VAL A 573 -16.56 -10.88 -40.17
C VAL A 573 -16.07 -9.44 -40.09
N LEU A 574 -14.80 -9.19 -40.38
CA LEU A 574 -14.19 -7.85 -40.36
C LEU A 574 -14.79 -6.92 -41.43
N SER A 575 -15.25 -7.49 -42.54
CA SER A 575 -15.89 -6.75 -43.62
C SER A 575 -17.36 -6.44 -43.39
N SER A 576 -17.99 -7.07 -42.39
CA SER A 576 -19.43 -6.98 -42.16
C SER A 576 -19.81 -5.75 -41.33
N GLN A 577 -20.92 -5.10 -41.70
CA GLN A 577 -21.49 -3.98 -40.96
C GLN A 577 -22.03 -4.36 -39.57
N SER A 578 -22.44 -5.63 -39.41
CA SER A 578 -23.05 -6.15 -38.19
C SER A 578 -22.04 -6.45 -37.09
N SER A 579 -20.78 -6.71 -37.44
CA SER A 579 -19.74 -7.03 -36.46
C SER A 579 -19.52 -5.86 -35.50
N SER A 580 -19.45 -6.18 -34.21
CA SER A 580 -19.11 -5.23 -33.12
C SER A 580 -17.66 -5.34 -32.68
N LEU A 581 -16.87 -6.22 -33.31
CA LEU A 581 -15.53 -6.55 -32.88
C LEU A 581 -14.57 -5.35 -33.05
N THR A 582 -13.93 -4.96 -31.95
CA THR A 582 -12.94 -3.88 -31.88
C THR A 582 -11.55 -4.41 -31.49
N HIS A 583 -11.48 -5.52 -30.75
CA HIS A 583 -10.24 -6.12 -30.27
C HIS A 583 -10.15 -7.60 -30.65
N LEU A 584 -9.03 -7.99 -31.26
CA LEU A 584 -8.80 -9.36 -31.71
C LEU A 584 -7.37 -9.81 -31.46
N ASP A 585 -7.22 -10.89 -30.70
CA ASP A 585 -5.93 -11.54 -30.47
C ASP A 585 -5.85 -12.89 -31.20
N LEU A 586 -4.96 -12.97 -32.19
CA LEU A 586 -4.64 -14.17 -32.96
C LEU A 586 -3.17 -14.59 -32.77
N SER A 587 -2.51 -14.08 -31.74
CA SER A 587 -1.09 -14.38 -31.47
C SER A 587 -0.84 -15.88 -31.37
N ASN A 588 0.40 -16.29 -31.62
CA ASN A 588 0.83 -17.69 -31.53
C ASN A 588 0.04 -18.68 -32.43
N ASN A 589 -0.60 -18.20 -33.51
CA ASN A 589 -1.19 -19.04 -34.56
C ASN A 589 -0.33 -19.05 -35.83
N GLN A 590 -0.55 -20.04 -36.71
CA GLN A 590 0.19 -20.20 -37.96
C GLN A 590 -0.64 -19.76 -39.16
N LEU A 591 -0.93 -18.46 -39.24
CA LEU A 591 -1.82 -17.90 -40.27
C LEU A 591 -1.20 -17.91 -41.68
N GLN A 592 0.13 -17.86 -41.78
CA GLN A 592 0.91 -17.72 -43.01
C GLN A 592 0.66 -16.38 -43.74
N ASP A 593 1.56 -16.03 -44.67
CA ASP A 593 1.44 -14.78 -45.44
C ASP A 593 0.14 -14.71 -46.27
N SER A 594 -0.34 -15.85 -46.79
CA SER A 594 -1.59 -15.97 -47.55
C SER A 594 -2.80 -15.65 -46.68
N GLY A 595 -2.85 -16.19 -45.45
CA GLY A 595 -3.91 -15.90 -44.49
C GLY A 595 -3.94 -14.42 -44.11
N VAL A 596 -2.80 -13.79 -43.92
CA VAL A 596 -2.70 -12.36 -43.54
C VAL A 596 -3.13 -11.45 -44.68
N LYS A 597 -2.84 -11.84 -45.91
CA LYS A 597 -3.37 -11.15 -47.10
C LYS A 597 -4.90 -11.21 -47.14
N LEU A 598 -5.51 -12.34 -46.77
CA LEU A 598 -6.97 -12.44 -46.65
C LEU A 598 -7.51 -11.55 -45.53
N LEU A 599 -6.86 -11.53 -44.35
CA LEU A 599 -7.24 -10.64 -43.25
C LEU A 599 -7.15 -9.16 -43.63
N SER A 600 -6.07 -8.78 -44.32
CA SER A 600 -5.84 -7.40 -44.77
C SER A 600 -6.98 -6.89 -45.64
N SER A 601 -7.54 -7.74 -46.52
CA SER A 601 -8.70 -7.34 -47.33
C SER A 601 -9.96 -7.03 -46.50
N GLY A 602 -10.12 -7.69 -45.34
CA GLY A 602 -11.20 -7.39 -44.41
C GLY A 602 -10.94 -6.13 -43.58
N LEU A 603 -9.70 -5.92 -43.15
CA LEU A 603 -9.26 -4.71 -42.43
C LEU A 603 -9.36 -3.44 -43.29
N GLU A 604 -9.21 -3.57 -44.61
CA GLU A 604 -9.40 -2.46 -45.56
C GLU A 604 -10.88 -2.13 -45.81
N SER A 605 -11.83 -2.93 -45.32
CA SER A 605 -13.25 -2.65 -45.46
C SER A 605 -13.65 -1.37 -44.72
N PRO A 606 -14.48 -0.48 -45.30
CA PRO A 606 -15.03 0.68 -44.60
C PRO A 606 -15.98 0.32 -43.45
N HIS A 607 -16.29 -0.97 -43.28
CA HIS A 607 -17.13 -1.48 -42.20
C HIS A 607 -16.31 -2.08 -41.06
N CYS A 608 -14.98 -2.18 -41.21
CA CYS A 608 -14.12 -2.71 -40.18
C CYS A 608 -14.00 -1.74 -39.00
N LYS A 609 -14.40 -2.21 -37.81
CA LYS A 609 -14.31 -1.47 -36.54
C LYS A 609 -13.12 -1.90 -35.69
N LEU A 610 -12.25 -2.76 -36.21
CA LEU A 610 -11.13 -3.31 -35.44
C LEU A 610 -10.10 -2.21 -35.13
N GLU A 611 -9.88 -1.98 -33.85
CA GLU A 611 -8.94 -1.00 -33.29
C GLU A 611 -7.64 -1.68 -32.87
N ALA A 612 -7.71 -2.90 -32.34
CA ALA A 612 -6.55 -3.66 -31.87
C ALA A 612 -6.44 -5.04 -32.52
N LEU A 613 -5.24 -5.36 -33.03
CA LEU A 613 -4.91 -6.67 -33.60
C LEU A 613 -3.57 -7.18 -33.05
N SER A 614 -3.55 -8.41 -32.54
CA SER A 614 -2.31 -9.18 -32.34
C SER A 614 -2.28 -10.38 -33.28
N SER A 615 -1.20 -10.56 -34.04
CA SER A 615 -1.12 -11.61 -35.07
C SER A 615 0.28 -12.21 -35.20
N CYS A 616 0.36 -13.52 -35.41
CA CYS A 616 1.63 -14.25 -35.57
C CYS A 616 1.68 -15.14 -36.82
N GLY A 617 2.88 -15.63 -37.13
CA GLY A 617 3.18 -16.44 -38.32
C GLY A 617 3.46 -15.58 -39.56
N LEU A 618 3.95 -14.36 -39.35
CA LEU A 618 4.23 -13.36 -40.38
C LEU A 618 5.69 -13.43 -40.85
N SER A 619 5.90 -13.24 -42.15
CA SER A 619 7.21 -12.91 -42.73
C SER A 619 7.19 -11.51 -43.36
N GLU A 620 8.35 -11.05 -43.85
CA GLU A 620 8.49 -9.82 -44.63
C GLU A 620 7.44 -9.65 -45.76
N ARG A 621 6.94 -10.76 -46.33
CA ARG A 621 5.99 -10.74 -47.46
C ARG A 621 4.61 -10.24 -47.05
N SER A 622 4.24 -10.43 -45.79
CA SER A 622 2.96 -9.99 -45.24
C SER A 622 2.94 -8.50 -44.90
N CYS A 623 4.11 -7.89 -44.62
CA CYS A 623 4.24 -6.48 -44.25
C CYS A 623 3.72 -5.53 -45.34
N GLY A 624 3.79 -5.92 -46.62
CA GLY A 624 3.21 -5.13 -47.70
C GLY A 624 1.68 -5.02 -47.62
N ALA A 625 1.01 -6.12 -47.22
CA ALA A 625 -0.44 -6.11 -47.06
C ALA A 625 -0.86 -5.30 -45.82
N LEU A 626 -0.15 -5.44 -44.70
CA LEU A 626 -0.38 -4.63 -43.51
C LEU A 626 -0.08 -3.14 -43.74
N SER A 627 0.96 -2.82 -44.51
CA SER A 627 1.26 -1.43 -44.91
C SER A 627 0.12 -0.81 -45.73
N SER A 628 -0.52 -1.59 -46.61
CA SER A 628 -1.72 -1.17 -47.35
C SER A 628 -2.88 -0.86 -46.40
N VAL A 629 -3.11 -1.71 -45.39
CA VAL A 629 -4.11 -1.49 -44.34
C VAL A 629 -3.83 -0.19 -43.57
N LEU A 630 -2.60 0.01 -43.09
CA LEU A 630 -2.20 1.22 -42.37
C LEU A 630 -2.34 2.49 -43.22
N SER A 631 -2.15 2.35 -44.54
CA SER A 631 -2.29 3.47 -45.47
C SER A 631 -3.75 3.78 -45.86
N SER A 632 -4.69 2.91 -45.52
CA SER A 632 -6.08 3.02 -45.96
C SER A 632 -6.89 4.00 -45.13
N GLN A 633 -7.70 4.83 -45.79
CA GLN A 633 -8.64 5.76 -45.13
C GLN A 633 -9.72 5.05 -44.30
N SER A 634 -10.06 3.81 -44.68
CA SER A 634 -11.07 2.99 -44.02
C SER A 634 -10.56 2.29 -42.76
N SER A 635 -9.24 2.23 -42.55
CA SER A 635 -8.69 1.52 -41.40
C SER A 635 -9.07 2.20 -40.09
N SER A 636 -9.43 1.38 -39.10
CA SER A 636 -9.74 1.79 -37.73
C SER A 636 -8.64 1.41 -36.73
N LEU A 637 -7.56 0.76 -37.20
CA LEU A 637 -6.50 0.25 -36.32
C LEU A 637 -5.74 1.38 -35.63
N THR A 638 -5.72 1.31 -34.30
CA THR A 638 -4.95 2.17 -33.40
C THR A 638 -3.85 1.38 -32.68
N HIS A 639 -4.01 0.06 -32.51
CA HIS A 639 -3.05 -0.80 -31.83
C HIS A 639 -2.71 -2.03 -32.70
N LEU A 640 -1.43 -2.28 -32.90
CA LEU A 640 -0.94 -3.42 -33.67
C LEU A 640 0.23 -4.09 -32.96
N ASP A 641 0.05 -5.35 -32.59
CA ASP A 641 1.09 -6.18 -32.00
C ASP A 641 1.52 -7.25 -33.01
N LEU A 642 2.76 -7.13 -33.48
CA LEU A 642 3.40 -8.08 -34.39
C LEU A 642 4.56 -8.82 -33.71
N SER A 643 4.59 -8.87 -32.38
CA SER A 643 5.70 -9.46 -31.65
C SER A 643 5.99 -10.91 -32.05
N ASN A 644 7.26 -11.31 -31.95
CA ASN A 644 7.75 -12.66 -32.21
C ASN A 644 7.47 -13.17 -33.64
N ASN A 645 7.57 -12.29 -34.65
CA ASN A 645 7.45 -12.64 -36.06
C ASN A 645 8.79 -12.44 -36.83
N GLU A 646 9.01 -13.17 -37.91
CA GLU A 646 10.25 -13.06 -38.69
C GLU A 646 10.16 -11.93 -39.75
N LEU A 647 9.89 -10.70 -39.31
CA LEU A 647 9.69 -9.56 -40.20
C LEU A 647 10.99 -9.04 -40.82
N GLN A 648 12.07 -9.03 -40.04
CA GLN A 648 13.38 -8.50 -40.43
C GLN A 648 13.33 -7.01 -40.85
N ASP A 649 14.47 -6.43 -41.23
CA ASP A 649 14.56 -5.01 -41.62
C ASP A 649 13.73 -4.69 -42.87
N SER A 650 13.65 -5.62 -43.82
CA SER A 650 12.87 -5.49 -45.05
C SER A 650 11.37 -5.39 -44.79
N GLY A 651 10.84 -6.20 -43.88
CA GLY A 651 9.44 -6.14 -43.45
C GLY A 651 9.15 -4.84 -42.70
N VAL A 652 10.03 -4.43 -41.79
CA VAL A 652 9.90 -3.16 -41.05
C VAL A 652 9.91 -1.96 -42.00
N LYS A 653 10.75 -1.98 -43.04
CA LYS A 653 10.79 -0.94 -44.07
C LYS A 653 9.46 -0.83 -44.83
N LEU A 654 8.82 -1.96 -45.15
CA LEU A 654 7.50 -1.96 -45.77
C LEU A 654 6.44 -1.39 -44.83
N LEU A 655 6.43 -1.78 -43.56
CA LEU A 655 5.50 -1.24 -42.55
C LEU A 655 5.69 0.28 -42.36
N SER A 656 6.94 0.74 -42.34
CA SER A 656 7.30 2.16 -42.18
C SER A 656 6.64 3.03 -43.26
N SER A 657 6.60 2.56 -44.50
CA SER A 657 5.91 3.28 -45.58
C SER A 657 4.40 3.45 -45.36
N GLY A 658 3.77 2.52 -44.65
CA GLY A 658 2.36 2.62 -44.28
C GLY A 658 2.14 3.55 -43.08
N LEU A 659 3.06 3.51 -42.10
CA LEU A 659 3.05 4.42 -40.94
C LEU A 659 3.24 5.88 -41.34
N GLU A 660 3.98 6.15 -42.41
CA GLU A 660 4.18 7.50 -42.96
C GLU A 660 2.91 8.08 -43.62
N SER A 661 1.90 7.26 -43.91
CA SER A 661 0.67 7.71 -44.55
C SER A 661 -0.10 8.70 -43.66
N PRO A 662 -0.68 9.78 -44.23
CA PRO A 662 -1.56 10.68 -43.48
C PRO A 662 -2.91 10.05 -43.07
N HIS A 663 -3.15 8.80 -43.49
CA HIS A 663 -4.34 8.03 -43.12
C HIS A 663 -4.07 7.00 -42.03
N CYS A 664 -2.80 6.79 -41.65
CA CYS A 664 -2.45 5.89 -40.57
C CYS A 664 -2.94 6.46 -39.24
N LYS A 665 -3.75 5.69 -38.49
CA LYS A 665 -4.29 6.07 -37.18
C LYS A 665 -3.59 5.35 -36.02
N LEU A 666 -2.50 4.64 -36.31
CA LEU A 666 -1.83 3.77 -35.36
C LEU A 666 -1.18 4.58 -34.23
N GLU A 667 -1.58 4.30 -33.00
CA GLU A 667 -1.06 4.91 -31.77
C GLU A 667 -0.06 4.00 -31.06
N ALA A 668 -0.20 2.68 -31.17
CA ALA A 668 0.73 1.72 -30.56
C ALA A 668 1.15 0.63 -31.55
N LEU A 669 2.47 0.38 -31.62
CA LEU A 669 3.07 -0.67 -32.44
C LEU A 669 4.07 -1.48 -31.60
N SER A 670 3.85 -2.79 -31.49
CA SER A 670 4.87 -3.71 -30.98
C SER A 670 5.50 -4.52 -32.10
N LEU A 671 6.83 -4.44 -32.17
CA LEU A 671 7.69 -5.24 -33.04
C LEU A 671 8.69 -6.03 -32.17
N SER A 672 8.32 -6.37 -30.93
CA SER A 672 9.21 -7.07 -30.03
C SER A 672 9.63 -8.42 -30.63
N GLY A 673 10.91 -8.78 -30.56
CA GLY A 673 11.39 -10.07 -31.09
C GLY A 673 11.21 -10.26 -32.60
N CYS A 674 11.21 -9.18 -33.40
CA CYS A 674 10.97 -9.22 -34.85
C CYS A 674 12.21 -9.29 -35.75
N LEU A 675 13.38 -9.55 -35.15
CA LEU A 675 14.69 -9.56 -35.82
C LEU A 675 15.06 -8.21 -36.45
N VAL A 676 14.68 -7.11 -35.80
CA VAL A 676 14.98 -5.74 -36.26
C VAL A 676 16.42 -5.36 -35.91
N SER A 677 17.17 -4.86 -36.89
CA SER A 677 18.54 -4.37 -36.75
C SER A 677 18.63 -2.83 -36.84
N GLU A 678 19.86 -2.30 -36.90
CA GLU A 678 20.12 -0.87 -37.16
C GLU A 678 19.43 -0.36 -38.43
N GLU A 679 19.30 -1.19 -39.48
CA GLU A 679 18.67 -0.80 -40.74
C GLU A 679 17.14 -0.65 -40.61
N GLY A 680 16.49 -1.58 -39.93
CA GLY A 680 15.05 -1.50 -39.64
C GLY A 680 14.74 -0.32 -38.72
N CYS A 681 15.57 -0.04 -37.72
CA CYS A 681 15.43 1.14 -36.87
C CYS A 681 15.52 2.44 -37.69
N ALA A 682 16.46 2.51 -38.64
CA ALA A 682 16.57 3.67 -39.52
C ALA A 682 15.32 3.88 -40.39
N SER A 683 14.61 2.82 -40.76
CA SER A 683 13.33 2.90 -41.48
C SER A 683 12.20 3.39 -40.56
N LEU A 684 12.18 2.97 -39.30
CA LEU A 684 11.18 3.45 -38.33
C LEU A 684 11.36 4.93 -37.97
N VAL A 685 12.60 5.43 -37.97
CA VAL A 685 12.87 6.85 -37.70
C VAL A 685 12.13 7.77 -38.68
N SER A 686 12.06 7.44 -39.97
CA SER A 686 11.32 8.28 -40.93
C SER A 686 9.82 8.28 -40.67
N ALA A 687 9.27 7.14 -40.25
CA ALA A 687 7.87 7.02 -39.86
C ALA A 687 7.56 7.81 -38.57
N VAL A 688 8.38 7.66 -37.53
CA VAL A 688 8.20 8.32 -36.22
C VAL A 688 8.39 9.83 -36.31
N SER A 689 9.34 10.30 -37.12
CA SER A 689 9.55 11.74 -37.36
C SER A 689 8.55 12.37 -38.35
N SER A 690 7.62 11.58 -38.92
CA SER A 690 6.60 12.12 -39.83
C SER A 690 5.59 12.97 -39.06
N LYS A 691 5.27 14.16 -39.60
CA LYS A 691 4.27 15.07 -39.02
C LYS A 691 2.84 14.52 -39.00
N SER A 692 2.59 13.47 -39.78
CA SER A 692 1.30 12.78 -39.82
C SER A 692 1.27 11.52 -38.97
N SER A 693 2.35 11.21 -38.25
CA SER A 693 2.39 10.09 -37.32
C SER A 693 1.46 10.37 -36.14
N HIS A 694 0.69 9.34 -35.77
CA HIS A 694 -0.10 9.30 -34.55
C HIS A 694 0.52 8.35 -33.50
N LEU A 695 1.68 7.78 -33.80
CA LEU A 695 2.31 6.75 -32.99
C LEU A 695 2.84 7.33 -31.68
N ARG A 696 2.33 6.82 -30.56
CA ARG A 696 2.70 7.18 -29.19
C ARG A 696 3.54 6.12 -28.52
N GLU A 697 3.31 4.85 -28.83
CA GLU A 697 4.04 3.73 -28.24
C GLU A 697 4.70 2.87 -29.32
N LEU A 698 6.01 2.62 -29.14
CA LEU A 698 6.78 1.71 -29.98
C LEU A 698 7.58 0.75 -29.11
N ASP A 699 7.29 -0.54 -29.23
CA ASP A 699 8.02 -1.60 -28.54
C ASP A 699 8.96 -2.34 -29.50
N LEU A 700 10.27 -2.19 -29.28
CA LEU A 700 11.36 -2.86 -29.97
C LEU A 700 12.14 -3.81 -29.04
N SER A 701 11.57 -4.19 -27.90
CA SER A 701 12.20 -5.11 -26.95
C SER A 701 12.58 -6.43 -27.63
N TYR A 702 13.63 -7.10 -27.15
CA TYR A 702 14.11 -8.36 -27.74
C TYR A 702 14.51 -8.29 -29.23
N ASN A 703 14.91 -7.12 -29.74
CA ASN A 703 15.54 -6.96 -31.07
C ASN A 703 17.05 -6.66 -30.97
N HIS A 704 17.69 -6.38 -32.11
CA HIS A 704 19.11 -6.04 -32.22
C HIS A 704 19.34 -4.65 -32.84
N PRO A 705 18.75 -3.57 -32.27
CA PRO A 705 18.75 -2.25 -32.89
C PRO A 705 20.14 -1.59 -33.01
N GLY A 706 21.17 -2.14 -32.36
CA GLY A 706 22.54 -1.59 -32.33
C GLY A 706 22.63 -0.21 -31.65
N ALA A 707 23.85 0.28 -31.40
CA ALA A 707 24.04 1.58 -30.76
C ALA A 707 23.56 2.73 -31.67
N SER A 708 23.83 2.61 -32.97
CA SER A 708 23.47 3.59 -33.99
C SER A 708 21.96 3.67 -34.23
N GLY A 709 21.25 2.54 -34.23
CA GLY A 709 19.79 2.53 -34.39
C GLY A 709 19.07 3.13 -33.18
N VAL A 710 19.53 2.81 -31.97
CA VAL A 710 19.02 3.39 -30.72
C VAL A 710 19.25 4.89 -30.68
N GLU A 711 20.47 5.36 -30.99
CA GLU A 711 20.79 6.80 -31.02
C GLU A 711 19.89 7.58 -31.98
N LYS A 712 19.63 7.04 -33.18
CA LYS A 712 18.72 7.68 -34.16
C LYS A 712 17.27 7.72 -33.70
N LEU A 713 16.79 6.67 -33.04
CA LEU A 713 15.43 6.63 -32.50
C LEU A 713 15.27 7.64 -31.36
N PHE A 714 16.24 7.74 -30.44
CA PHE A 714 16.22 8.77 -29.39
C PHE A 714 16.25 10.19 -29.97
N ALA A 715 17.12 10.44 -30.94
CA ALA A 715 17.16 11.73 -31.62
C ALA A 715 15.83 12.09 -32.30
N ALA A 716 15.10 11.10 -32.81
CA ALA A 716 13.76 11.29 -33.37
C ALA A 716 12.71 11.60 -32.29
N VAL A 717 12.81 11.01 -31.10
CA VAL A 717 11.91 11.27 -29.95
C VAL A 717 12.15 12.65 -29.32
N GLU A 718 13.38 13.15 -29.36
CA GLU A 718 13.72 14.51 -28.88
C GLU A 718 13.16 15.63 -29.78
N ASP A 719 12.71 15.32 -31.01
CA ASP A 719 12.06 16.30 -31.87
C ASP A 719 10.70 16.71 -31.28
N PRO A 720 10.45 18.02 -31.02
CA PRO A 720 9.16 18.50 -30.51
C PRO A 720 7.94 18.22 -31.41
N GLN A 721 8.14 17.76 -32.64
CA GLN A 721 7.08 17.34 -33.56
C GLN A 721 6.81 15.84 -33.52
N CYS A 722 7.61 15.05 -32.80
CA CYS A 722 7.40 13.62 -32.61
C CYS A 722 6.23 13.37 -31.66
N SER A 723 5.34 12.44 -32.02
CA SER A 723 4.20 12.04 -31.20
C SER A 723 4.52 10.90 -30.21
N LEU A 724 5.73 10.34 -30.27
CA LEU A 724 6.10 9.14 -29.52
C LEU A 724 6.36 9.49 -28.05
N ASP A 725 5.52 8.97 -27.15
CA ASP A 725 5.63 9.13 -25.70
C ASP A 725 6.49 8.03 -25.08
N THR A 726 6.40 6.81 -25.62
CA THR A 726 7.05 5.61 -25.06
C THR A 726 7.80 4.83 -26.12
N LEU A 727 9.11 4.65 -25.89
CA LEU A 727 9.97 3.76 -26.66
C LEU A 727 10.54 2.67 -25.74
N ARG A 728 10.19 1.41 -25.99
CA ARG A 728 10.77 0.26 -25.26
C ARG A 728 11.83 -0.40 -26.13
N TYR A 729 13.04 -0.58 -25.59
CA TYR A 729 14.14 -1.26 -26.27
C TYR A 729 15.00 -2.04 -25.26
N GLY A 730 15.59 -3.15 -25.69
CA GLY A 730 16.44 -4.00 -24.84
C GLY A 730 15.72 -5.22 -24.24
N HIS A 731 16.36 -5.88 -23.26
CA HIS A 731 15.80 -7.00 -22.51
C HIS A 731 15.35 -6.48 -21.15
N THR A 732 14.12 -6.00 -21.00
CA THR A 732 13.60 -5.66 -19.67
C THR A 732 12.25 -6.29 -19.43
N ALA A 733 12.28 -7.40 -18.69
CA ALA A 733 11.27 -7.62 -17.68
C ALA A 733 11.52 -6.56 -16.58
N GLY A 734 10.65 -5.56 -16.50
CA GLY A 734 10.41 -4.70 -15.33
C GLY A 734 11.59 -3.93 -14.71
N ALA A 735 11.82 -2.70 -15.18
CA ALA A 735 12.24 -1.57 -14.32
C ALA A 735 11.96 -0.25 -15.04
N PRO A 736 11.27 0.73 -14.41
CA PRO A 736 11.16 2.07 -14.97
C PRO A 736 12.47 2.81 -14.68
N HIS A 737 13.25 3.10 -15.71
CA HIS A 737 14.31 4.10 -15.60
C HIS A 737 13.71 5.45 -15.96
N GLY A 738 13.36 6.22 -14.93
CA GLY A 738 13.12 7.64 -15.06
C GLY A 738 14.42 8.36 -15.43
N HIS A 739 14.31 9.26 -16.40
CA HIS A 739 15.07 10.49 -16.44
C HIS A 739 14.19 11.62 -16.96
#